data_AF-A0A6P8C0C9-F1
#
_entry.id   AF-A0A6P8C0C9-F1
#
_cell.length_a   1.000
_cell.length_b   1.000
_cell.length_c   1.000
_cell.angle_alpha   90.00
_cell.angle_beta   90.00
_cell.angle_gamma   90.00
#
_symmetry.space_group_name_H-M   'P 1'
#
loop_
_entity.id
_entity.type
_entity.pdbx_description
1 polymer ?
#
loop_
_entity_poly.entity_id
_entity_poly.type
_entity_poly.pdbx_seq_one_letter_code
_entity_poly.pdbx_strand_id
1 'polypeptide(L)'
;MGSDREEQLPPLFVTSRGKGTFLYRAFAGSVFLGISLIWVYRLAYLPDDDDDGSSRWRRWAWVGMLGAELWFGFYWILTQASRWNLVYRQTFKDRLALRYEHELPGVDIFVCTADPAIEPPAMVVSTVLSVMAYDYPTEKLGVYLSDDAGSELTYYALLEASRFAKHWLPFCKKFKVEPTSPAAFFNNKSSPESIGTHANEEFRAIKKLYEEMENRIDTTCKLNRVPDQVRSDHEEFSQWDSYSSKRDHDAIIEMLIDRTDPASIDNEGNVLPTLVYMAREKRPDYFHNFKAGAMNSLIRVSSVITGGEIILNVDCDMYSNNSKSIRDALCFFMDEEKGHEIAFVQFPQNFVNVTKNELYGSSLQVINNIEFHGMDGYGGVLYIGSGCFHRRDILCGMKYSKEVKRTTLISRRSGGEDQPIGRIHDPQKLRVLASCTYEKNTKWGNEVGLKYGCPVEDIITGLAIKCRGWKAVYHNPEQMAFLGLAPTTLLQTLVQHKRWSEGDFQIALSKYGPARYGPGRISPGLILCYLTYCLWVPNCIPTLYYSMVPSVYLLRGTSLFPEISSPWVVPFVYVIFAKYAYSLVEFLQSGGTVLGWWNEQRIWLYKRTSSYLFALIDTIVKLLGFSKTTFVITAKVADEDVLRRYEAEVMELGATSPMFTLISTLALLNLTCLLGFGIRLVMMSTDSVVNYSGSMFLQGVLCGVLVLINFPLYQGMFIRKDAGKMPIPTTMSFGWLASVFAVGLMVFSSLQAVSGIRFVIDREECVSHNVEYDGDTVHVSFVVVKYNSTWRYSPEGVDLVVKGPVGNQIQDFHDKTSEKFEFVAQTKGLHRFCFTNKSPYHETIDFDVHVGHFTYYEQHAKDEHFNPLMEQIEKLQDALFNIQFEQHWLRAQTERQSIVNDAMSRRAIHKAVFESVALIGACVLQVYLLRRLFNRKLGISRV
;
A
#
# COMPACT_ATOMS: atom_id res chain seq x y z
N MET A 1 -48.42 19.74 -44.85
CA MET A 1 -47.87 18.72 -43.93
C MET A 1 -46.40 18.54 -44.27
N GLY A 2 -45.51 19.35 -43.67
CA GLY A 2 -44.07 19.19 -43.77
C GLY A 2 -43.55 18.84 -42.38
N SER A 3 -43.04 17.64 -42.19
CA SER A 3 -42.35 17.23 -40.96
C SER A 3 -40.85 17.41 -41.20
N ASP A 4 -40.26 18.36 -40.49
CA ASP A 4 -38.82 18.56 -40.37
C ASP A 4 -38.15 17.26 -39.90
N ARG A 5 -37.36 16.63 -40.78
CA ARG A 5 -36.34 15.67 -40.36
C ARG A 5 -35.12 16.50 -39.99
N GLU A 6 -34.89 16.73 -38.70
CA GLU A 6 -33.57 17.17 -38.22
C GLU A 6 -32.52 16.13 -38.69
N GLU A 7 -31.62 16.52 -39.59
CA GLU A 7 -30.44 15.71 -39.91
C GLU A 7 -29.62 15.54 -38.63
N GLN A 8 -29.63 14.35 -38.04
CA GLN A 8 -28.79 14.03 -36.88
C GLN A 8 -27.32 14.13 -37.30
N LEU A 9 -26.63 15.17 -36.81
CA LEU A 9 -25.20 15.32 -36.97
C LEU A 9 -24.48 14.06 -36.43
N PRO A 10 -23.40 13.61 -37.09
CA PRO A 10 -22.64 12.46 -36.59
C PRO A 10 -22.10 12.75 -35.17
N PRO A 11 -21.90 11.77 -34.29
CA PRO A 11 -21.40 12.04 -32.93
C PRO A 11 -19.93 12.49 -32.94
N LEU A 12 -19.53 13.29 -31.94
CA LEU A 12 -18.14 13.73 -31.76
C LEU A 12 -17.25 12.67 -31.09
N PHE A 13 -17.85 11.70 -30.42
CA PHE A 13 -17.17 10.53 -29.89
C PHE A 13 -18.07 9.29 -29.95
N VAL A 14 -17.46 8.11 -30.01
CA VAL A 14 -18.17 6.82 -29.91
C VAL A 14 -17.73 6.08 -28.66
N THR A 15 -18.68 5.36 -28.06
CA THR A 15 -18.50 4.57 -26.86
C THR A 15 -18.66 3.09 -27.22
N SER A 16 -17.62 2.29 -27.03
CA SER A 16 -17.64 0.84 -27.24
C SER A 16 -17.57 0.10 -25.91
N ARG A 17 -18.23 -1.06 -25.83
CA ARG A 17 -18.14 -1.94 -24.65
C ARG A 17 -16.94 -2.87 -24.79
N GLY A 18 -16.29 -3.17 -23.66
CA GLY A 18 -15.23 -4.17 -23.61
C GLY A 18 -15.71 -5.54 -24.10
N LYS A 19 -14.83 -6.27 -24.79
CA LYS A 19 -15.09 -7.64 -25.25
C LYS A 19 -14.90 -8.62 -24.08
N GLY A 20 -15.56 -9.78 -24.14
CA GLY A 20 -15.32 -10.88 -23.18
C GLY A 20 -15.95 -10.71 -21.79
N THR A 21 -16.81 -9.71 -21.56
CA THR A 21 -17.46 -9.47 -20.26
C THR A 21 -18.24 -10.68 -19.74
N PHE A 22 -18.92 -11.42 -20.61
CA PHE A 22 -19.67 -12.61 -20.21
C PHE A 22 -18.74 -13.72 -19.67
N LEU A 23 -17.66 -14.02 -20.40
CA LEU A 23 -16.65 -15.00 -19.99
C LEU A 23 -15.99 -14.59 -18.67
N TYR A 24 -15.66 -13.31 -18.53
CA TYR A 24 -15.09 -12.79 -17.28
C TYR A 24 -16.06 -12.92 -16.10
N ARG A 25 -17.36 -12.64 -16.28
CA ARG A 25 -18.36 -12.82 -15.22
C ARG A 25 -18.52 -14.28 -14.81
N ALA A 26 -18.49 -15.21 -15.77
CA ALA A 26 -18.51 -16.63 -15.47
C ALA A 26 -17.26 -17.05 -14.66
N PHE A 27 -16.09 -16.58 -15.07
CA PHE A 27 -14.82 -16.77 -14.34
C PHE A 27 -14.85 -16.16 -12.93
N ALA A 28 -15.34 -14.93 -12.78
CA ALA A 28 -15.48 -14.30 -11.47
C ALA A 28 -16.46 -15.09 -10.58
N GLY A 29 -17.57 -15.59 -11.15
CA GLY A 29 -18.51 -16.46 -10.45
C GLY A 29 -17.89 -17.76 -9.94
N SER A 30 -17.04 -18.41 -10.74
CA SER A 30 -16.35 -19.64 -10.33
C SER A 30 -15.28 -19.37 -9.26
N VAL A 31 -14.53 -18.26 -9.36
CA VAL A 31 -13.58 -17.84 -8.31
C VAL A 31 -14.31 -17.52 -7.00
N PHE A 32 -15.45 -16.83 -7.07
CA PHE A 32 -16.27 -16.52 -5.90
C PHE A 32 -16.80 -17.79 -5.21
N LEU A 33 -17.20 -18.81 -5.98
CA LEU A 33 -17.56 -20.12 -5.45
C LEU A 33 -16.36 -20.77 -4.72
N GLY A 34 -15.17 -20.72 -5.32
CA GLY A 34 -13.94 -21.20 -4.68
C GLY A 34 -13.63 -20.49 -3.35
N ILE A 35 -13.74 -19.15 -3.31
CA ILE A 35 -13.59 -18.36 -2.08
C ILE A 35 -14.63 -18.76 -1.03
N SER A 36 -15.88 -18.96 -1.44
CA SER A 36 -16.97 -19.37 -0.54
C SER A 36 -16.71 -20.75 0.06
N LEU A 37 -16.19 -21.70 -0.73
CA LEU A 37 -15.81 -23.03 -0.24
C LEU A 37 -14.64 -22.97 0.75
N ILE A 38 -13.67 -22.06 0.55
CA ILE A 38 -12.60 -21.80 1.51
C ILE A 38 -13.18 -21.32 2.85
N TRP A 39 -14.15 -20.40 2.83
CA TRP A 39 -14.81 -19.94 4.05
C TRP A 39 -15.59 -21.06 4.76
N VAL A 40 -16.30 -21.89 3.99
CA VAL A 40 -16.98 -23.07 4.54
C VAL A 40 -15.98 -24.02 5.20
N TYR A 41 -14.84 -24.29 4.55
CA TYR A 41 -13.77 -25.09 5.14
C TYR A 41 -13.28 -24.50 6.48
N ARG A 42 -13.02 -23.19 6.53
CA ARG A 42 -12.56 -22.55 7.78
C ARG A 42 -13.55 -22.67 8.92
N LEU A 43 -14.84 -22.56 8.63
CA LEU A 43 -15.90 -22.67 9.63
C LEU A 43 -16.14 -24.11 10.06
N ALA A 44 -16.10 -25.06 9.12
CA ALA A 44 -16.34 -26.48 9.39
C ALA A 44 -15.22 -27.15 10.19
N TYR A 45 -13.97 -26.69 10.02
CA TYR A 45 -12.78 -27.25 10.66
C TYR A 45 -12.20 -26.31 11.74
N LEU A 46 -13.06 -25.52 12.40
CA LEU A 46 -12.63 -24.67 13.51
C LEU A 46 -12.12 -25.56 14.67
N PRO A 47 -10.87 -25.38 15.16
CA PRO A 47 -10.35 -26.18 16.26
C PRO A 47 -11.17 -25.98 17.56
N ASP A 48 -11.47 -27.06 18.28
CA ASP A 48 -12.21 -27.03 19.54
C ASP A 48 -11.45 -26.28 20.67
N ASP A 49 -12.21 -25.75 21.62
CA ASP A 49 -11.67 -25.07 22.82
C ASP A 49 -11.29 -26.13 23.87
N ASP A 50 -10.19 -26.85 23.63
CA ASP A 50 -9.62 -27.73 24.64
C ASP A 50 -8.78 -26.93 25.64
N ASP A 51 -8.84 -27.30 26.92
CA ASP A 51 -8.26 -26.55 28.06
C ASP A 51 -6.71 -26.51 28.07
N ASP A 52 -6.04 -27.12 27.08
CA ASP A 52 -4.59 -27.06 26.88
C ASP A 52 -4.19 -25.71 26.24
N GLY A 53 -3.27 -25.00 26.89
CA GLY A 53 -2.75 -23.71 26.41
C GLY A 53 -2.17 -23.76 24.99
N SER A 54 -1.72 -24.92 24.52
CA SER A 54 -1.19 -25.11 23.17
C SER A 54 -2.27 -25.11 22.08
N SER A 55 -3.47 -25.62 22.37
CA SER A 55 -4.64 -25.68 21.47
C SER A 55 -5.23 -24.29 21.24
N ARG A 56 -5.26 -23.47 22.30
CA ARG A 56 -5.81 -22.10 22.29
C ARG A 56 -5.12 -21.21 21.27
N TRP A 57 -3.79 -21.23 21.20
CA TRP A 57 -3.03 -20.43 20.22
C TRP A 57 -3.30 -20.86 18.78
N ARG A 58 -3.47 -22.17 18.55
CA ARG A 58 -3.83 -22.73 17.24
C ARG A 58 -5.23 -22.25 16.81
N ARG A 59 -6.19 -22.25 17.73
CA ARG A 59 -7.54 -21.72 17.49
C ARG A 59 -7.52 -20.24 17.13
N TRP A 60 -6.78 -19.40 17.86
CA TRP A 60 -6.64 -17.98 17.52
C TRP A 60 -5.93 -17.74 16.18
N ALA A 61 -4.92 -18.55 15.87
CA ALA A 61 -4.28 -18.52 14.55
C ALA A 61 -5.28 -18.84 13.43
N TRP A 62 -6.13 -19.84 13.64
CA TRP A 62 -7.18 -20.22 12.71
C TRP A 62 -8.25 -19.13 12.53
N VAL A 63 -8.72 -18.54 13.62
CA VAL A 63 -9.70 -17.44 13.60
C VAL A 63 -9.13 -16.22 12.88
N GLY A 64 -7.86 -15.89 13.11
CA GLY A 64 -7.21 -14.79 12.39
C GLY A 64 -7.02 -15.07 10.89
N MET A 65 -6.72 -16.32 10.51
CA MET A 65 -6.70 -16.74 9.09
C MET A 65 -8.08 -16.56 8.45
N LEU A 66 -9.14 -17.01 9.11
CA LEU A 66 -10.52 -16.79 8.66
C LEU A 66 -10.83 -15.29 8.52
N GLY A 67 -10.46 -14.47 9.51
CA GLY A 67 -10.66 -13.02 9.45
C GLY A 67 -9.93 -12.38 8.27
N ALA A 68 -8.70 -12.80 7.98
CA ALA A 68 -7.94 -12.33 6.83
C ALA A 68 -8.54 -12.78 5.49
N GLU A 69 -9.01 -14.02 5.39
CA GLU A 69 -9.67 -14.58 4.20
C GLU A 69 -11.03 -13.91 3.93
N LEU A 70 -11.80 -13.60 4.97
CA LEU A 70 -13.04 -12.84 4.85
C LEU A 70 -12.77 -11.43 4.33
N TRP A 71 -11.75 -10.76 4.87
CA TRP A 71 -11.34 -9.44 4.37
C TRP A 71 -10.89 -9.51 2.91
N PHE A 72 -10.01 -10.46 2.56
CA PHE A 72 -9.53 -10.58 1.19
C PHE A 72 -10.64 -10.90 0.19
N GLY A 73 -11.58 -11.77 0.56
CA GLY A 73 -12.73 -12.05 -0.30
C GLY A 73 -13.67 -10.84 -0.41
N PHE A 74 -13.92 -10.10 0.67
CA PHE A 74 -14.66 -8.83 0.61
C PHE A 74 -13.97 -7.81 -0.30
N TYR A 75 -12.67 -7.58 -0.11
CA TYR A 75 -11.91 -6.65 -0.93
C TYR A 75 -11.85 -7.10 -2.39
N TRP A 76 -11.74 -8.41 -2.65
CA TRP A 76 -11.80 -8.97 -4.00
C TRP A 76 -13.15 -8.70 -4.67
N ILE A 77 -14.28 -8.76 -3.95
CA ILE A 77 -15.59 -8.38 -4.50
C ILE A 77 -15.60 -6.91 -4.95
N LEU A 78 -15.01 -6.00 -4.17
CA LEU A 78 -14.91 -4.59 -4.54
C LEU A 78 -14.15 -4.39 -5.86
N THR A 79 -13.03 -5.11 -6.04
CA THR A 79 -12.21 -4.99 -7.26
C THR A 79 -12.90 -5.53 -8.52
N GLN A 80 -13.92 -6.39 -8.38
CA GLN A 80 -14.69 -6.89 -9.52
C GLN A 80 -15.53 -5.79 -10.17
N ALA A 81 -15.92 -4.75 -9.41
CA ALA A 81 -16.72 -3.65 -9.93
C ALA A 81 -16.04 -3.01 -11.15
N SER A 82 -14.74 -2.72 -11.06
CA SER A 82 -13.94 -2.11 -12.13
C SER A 82 -13.74 -2.99 -13.37
N ARG A 83 -14.20 -4.25 -13.38
CA ARG A 83 -14.10 -5.16 -14.54
C ARG A 83 -15.48 -5.57 -15.06
N TRP A 84 -16.55 -5.14 -14.40
CA TRP A 84 -17.91 -5.59 -14.69
C TRP A 84 -18.58 -4.82 -15.84
N ASN A 85 -18.17 -3.57 -16.08
CA ASN A 85 -18.72 -2.69 -17.10
C ASN A 85 -17.62 -1.85 -17.77
N LEU A 86 -16.74 -2.52 -18.52
CA LEU A 86 -15.64 -1.87 -19.24
C LEU A 86 -16.15 -1.08 -20.44
N VAL A 87 -15.73 0.18 -20.54
CA VAL A 87 -16.13 1.09 -21.61
C VAL A 87 -14.91 1.80 -22.18
N TYR A 88 -14.82 1.83 -23.52
CA TYR A 88 -13.77 2.51 -24.26
C TYR A 88 -14.38 3.64 -25.10
N ARG A 89 -13.64 4.74 -25.25
CA ARG A 89 -14.12 5.94 -25.95
C ARG A 89 -13.11 6.40 -26.97
N GLN A 90 -13.61 6.69 -28.16
CA GLN A 90 -12.84 7.21 -29.29
C GLN A 90 -13.41 8.57 -29.70
N THR A 91 -12.53 9.56 -29.87
CA THR A 91 -12.84 10.94 -30.26
C THR A 91 -12.65 11.15 -31.76
N PHE A 92 -13.39 12.10 -32.34
CA PHE A 92 -13.30 12.46 -33.76
C PHE A 92 -13.01 13.95 -33.93
N LYS A 93 -11.73 14.32 -33.81
CA LYS A 93 -11.25 15.71 -33.89
C LYS A 93 -11.60 16.41 -35.20
N ASP A 94 -11.59 15.69 -36.33
CA ASP A 94 -11.95 16.27 -37.63
C ASP A 94 -13.41 16.74 -37.66
N ARG A 95 -14.30 16.00 -36.99
CA ARG A 95 -15.72 16.36 -36.88
C ARG A 95 -15.96 17.53 -35.93
N LEU A 96 -15.09 17.70 -34.92
CA LEU A 96 -15.09 18.86 -34.04
C LEU A 96 -14.67 20.10 -34.83
N ALA A 97 -13.55 20.02 -35.57
CA ALA A 97 -13.05 21.11 -36.40
C ALA A 97 -14.10 21.55 -37.44
N LEU A 98 -14.70 20.60 -38.17
CA LEU A 98 -15.74 20.92 -39.16
C LEU A 98 -16.96 21.64 -38.58
N ARG A 99 -17.28 21.44 -37.29
CA ARG A 99 -18.48 22.01 -36.65
C ARG A 99 -18.23 23.27 -35.83
N TYR A 100 -17.09 23.34 -35.14
CA TYR A 100 -16.88 24.29 -34.05
C TYR A 100 -15.56 25.05 -34.12
N GLU A 101 -14.77 24.97 -35.21
CA GLU A 101 -13.44 25.62 -35.28
C GLU A 101 -13.47 27.11 -34.89
N HIS A 102 -14.50 27.84 -35.30
CA HIS A 102 -14.66 29.26 -34.98
C HIS A 102 -15.33 29.50 -33.60
N GLU A 103 -15.97 28.49 -33.03
CA GLU A 103 -16.76 28.53 -31.78
C GLU A 103 -16.07 27.77 -30.63
N LEU A 104 -14.78 27.48 -30.74
CA LEU A 104 -14.01 26.83 -29.67
C LEU A 104 -14.01 27.70 -28.39
N PRO A 105 -14.14 27.12 -27.18
CA PRO A 105 -14.15 27.90 -25.92
C PRO A 105 -12.76 28.38 -25.49
N GLY A 106 -12.69 29.35 -24.58
CA GLY A 106 -11.45 29.69 -23.89
C GLY A 106 -10.97 28.55 -22.97
N VAL A 107 -9.65 28.34 -22.91
CA VAL A 107 -9.00 27.31 -22.08
C VAL A 107 -7.93 27.94 -21.21
N ASP A 108 -8.08 27.78 -19.89
CA ASP A 108 -7.06 28.17 -18.91
C ASP A 108 -6.29 26.94 -18.44
N ILE A 109 -4.96 27.00 -18.50
CA ILE A 109 -4.06 25.91 -18.12
C ILE A 109 -3.32 26.30 -16.85
N PHE A 110 -3.47 25.50 -15.82
CA PHE A 110 -2.84 25.69 -14.53
C PHE A 110 -1.68 24.71 -14.36
N VAL A 111 -0.48 25.26 -14.20
CA VAL A 111 0.74 24.55 -13.82
C VAL A 111 1.05 24.92 -12.37
N CYS A 112 1.17 23.94 -11.49
CA CYS A 112 1.53 24.18 -10.09
C CYS A 112 2.93 23.66 -9.79
N THR A 113 3.73 24.48 -9.12
CA THR A 113 5.04 24.11 -8.56
C THR A 113 5.11 24.49 -7.08
N ALA A 114 5.84 23.69 -6.30
CA ALA A 114 5.91 23.81 -4.85
C ALA A 114 7.18 24.48 -4.34
N ASP A 115 8.36 24.11 -4.86
CA ASP A 115 9.66 24.61 -4.39
C ASP A 115 10.75 24.37 -5.45
N PRO A 116 11.53 25.40 -5.84
CA PRO A 116 12.56 25.30 -6.89
C PRO A 116 13.72 24.35 -6.55
N ALA A 117 13.95 24.04 -5.27
CA ALA A 117 14.99 23.08 -4.87
C ALA A 117 14.55 21.63 -5.08
N ILE A 118 13.23 21.38 -5.06
CA ILE A 118 12.64 20.05 -5.22
C ILE A 118 12.23 19.82 -6.69
N GLU A 119 11.74 20.89 -7.32
CA GLU A 119 11.23 20.93 -8.69
C GLU A 119 12.04 21.98 -9.48
N PRO A 120 13.10 21.56 -10.19
CA PRO A 120 14.01 22.48 -10.86
C PRO A 120 13.30 23.44 -11.82
N PRO A 121 13.58 24.76 -11.77
CA PRO A 121 12.89 25.73 -12.63
C PRO A 121 12.98 25.44 -14.14
N ALA A 122 14.10 24.87 -14.63
CA ALA A 122 14.26 24.46 -16.02
C ALA A 122 13.22 23.39 -16.46
N MET A 123 12.92 22.44 -15.58
CA MET A 123 11.86 21.44 -15.80
C MET A 123 10.48 22.10 -15.81
N VAL A 124 10.21 22.98 -14.84
CA VAL A 124 8.93 23.69 -14.71
C VAL A 124 8.63 24.48 -15.98
N VAL A 125 9.59 25.26 -16.49
CA VAL A 125 9.36 26.08 -17.68
C VAL A 125 9.28 25.28 -18.96
N SER A 126 9.93 24.12 -19.04
CA SER A 126 9.76 23.19 -20.16
C SER A 126 8.33 22.65 -20.24
N THR A 127 7.69 22.41 -19.10
CA THR A 127 6.26 22.06 -19.03
C THR A 127 5.39 23.25 -19.43
N VAL A 128 5.69 24.47 -18.97
CA VAL A 128 4.97 25.70 -19.38
C VAL A 128 5.03 25.89 -20.89
N LEU A 129 6.23 25.83 -21.49
CA LEU A 129 6.43 25.95 -22.94
C LEU A 129 5.69 24.86 -23.71
N SER A 130 5.64 23.64 -23.17
CA SER A 130 4.90 22.52 -23.76
C SER A 130 3.40 22.79 -23.85
N VAL A 131 2.80 23.33 -22.79
CA VAL A 131 1.35 23.63 -22.77
C VAL A 131 1.02 24.95 -23.49
N MET A 132 1.95 25.89 -23.62
CA MET A 132 1.76 27.06 -24.48
C MET A 132 1.71 26.70 -25.96
N ALA A 133 2.33 25.57 -26.36
CA ALA A 133 2.43 25.09 -27.73
C ALA A 133 1.29 24.13 -28.15
N TYR A 134 0.14 24.16 -27.46
CA TYR A 134 -1.03 23.38 -27.88
C TYR A 134 -1.52 23.79 -29.28
N ASP A 135 -2.04 22.82 -30.06
CA ASP A 135 -2.66 23.04 -31.37
C ASP A 135 -4.07 23.63 -31.17
N TYR A 136 -4.10 24.88 -30.74
CA TYR A 136 -5.29 25.63 -30.35
C TYR A 136 -5.15 27.13 -30.67
N PRO A 137 -6.24 27.87 -30.91
CA PRO A 137 -6.16 29.31 -31.13
C PRO A 137 -5.50 30.03 -29.94
N THR A 138 -4.43 30.78 -30.20
CA THR A 138 -3.58 31.39 -29.16
C THR A 138 -4.34 32.43 -28.35
N GLU A 139 -5.27 33.14 -28.98
CA GLU A 139 -6.13 34.12 -28.35
C GLU A 139 -7.14 33.52 -27.36
N LYS A 140 -7.36 32.20 -27.41
CA LYS A 140 -8.26 31.45 -26.52
C LYS A 140 -7.51 30.68 -25.44
N LEU A 141 -6.19 30.79 -25.37
CA LEU A 141 -5.34 30.05 -24.46
C LEU A 141 -4.73 30.97 -23.38
N GLY A 142 -4.94 30.65 -22.11
CA GLY A 142 -4.30 31.28 -20.96
C GLY A 142 -3.48 30.28 -20.16
N VAL A 143 -2.21 30.55 -19.90
CA VAL A 143 -1.32 29.69 -19.12
C VAL A 143 -0.91 30.38 -17.83
N TYR A 144 -1.11 29.69 -16.71
CA TYR A 144 -0.85 30.20 -15.38
C TYR A 144 0.11 29.29 -14.64
N LEU A 145 1.26 29.82 -14.23
CA LEU A 145 2.18 29.15 -13.33
C LEU A 145 1.90 29.63 -11.89
N SER A 146 1.39 28.73 -11.05
CA SER A 146 1.29 28.97 -9.61
C SER A 146 2.52 28.42 -8.91
N ASP A 147 3.28 29.31 -8.26
CA ASP A 147 4.44 29.00 -7.44
C ASP A 147 4.07 29.09 -5.96
N ASP A 148 4.03 27.94 -5.28
CA ASP A 148 3.72 27.89 -3.86
C ASP A 148 4.89 28.38 -2.99
N ALA A 149 6.14 28.38 -3.47
CA ALA A 149 7.26 28.94 -2.71
C ALA A 149 7.36 30.47 -2.84
N GLY A 150 6.81 31.04 -3.91
CA GLY A 150 6.98 32.46 -4.23
C GLY A 150 8.44 32.81 -4.55
N SER A 151 9.15 31.94 -5.26
CA SER A 151 10.59 32.07 -5.50
C SER A 151 10.89 33.01 -6.67
N GLU A 152 11.82 33.94 -6.45
CA GLU A 152 12.35 34.81 -7.53
C GLU A 152 13.05 34.00 -8.63
N LEU A 153 13.62 32.83 -8.31
CA LEU A 153 14.27 31.95 -9.29
C LEU A 153 13.25 31.33 -10.25
N THR A 154 12.07 30.96 -9.75
CA THR A 154 10.99 30.42 -10.58
C THR A 154 10.45 31.50 -11.51
N TYR A 155 10.27 32.72 -11.01
CA TYR A 155 9.86 33.86 -11.81
C TYR A 155 10.90 34.20 -12.90
N TYR A 156 12.18 34.26 -12.54
CA TYR A 156 13.27 34.47 -13.50
C TYR A 156 13.29 33.40 -14.59
N ALA A 157 13.13 32.12 -14.23
CA ALA A 157 13.05 31.06 -15.22
C ALA A 157 11.86 31.27 -16.18
N LEU A 158 10.70 31.67 -15.65
CA LEU A 158 9.52 31.96 -16.48
C LEU A 158 9.73 33.17 -17.40
N LEU A 159 10.46 34.18 -16.96
CA LEU A 159 10.87 35.33 -17.77
C LEU A 159 11.80 34.92 -18.92
N GLU A 160 12.77 34.05 -18.66
CA GLU A 160 13.62 33.49 -19.70
C GLU A 160 12.81 32.64 -20.69
N ALA A 161 11.84 31.86 -20.19
CA ALA A 161 10.95 31.07 -21.01
C ALA A 161 10.01 31.91 -21.88
N SER A 162 9.50 33.04 -21.38
CA SER A 162 8.63 33.94 -22.16
C SER A 162 9.37 34.54 -23.36
N ARG A 163 10.67 34.84 -23.21
CA ARG A 163 11.56 35.26 -24.31
C ARG A 163 11.74 34.13 -25.33
N PHE A 164 12.05 32.93 -24.86
CA PHE A 164 12.24 31.77 -25.73
C PHE A 164 10.95 31.34 -26.44
N ALA A 165 9.78 31.53 -25.82
CA ALA A 165 8.47 31.20 -26.41
C ALA A 165 8.24 31.89 -27.77
N LYS A 166 8.77 33.12 -27.97
CA LYS A 166 8.72 33.86 -29.24
C LYS A 166 9.38 33.12 -30.42
N HIS A 167 10.29 32.19 -30.12
CA HIS A 167 10.98 31.35 -31.08
C HIS A 167 10.39 29.92 -31.10
N TRP A 168 10.06 29.38 -29.92
CA TRP A 168 9.61 27.99 -29.77
C TRP A 168 8.20 27.74 -30.32
N LEU A 169 7.24 28.62 -30.02
CA LEU A 169 5.85 28.42 -30.44
C LEU A 169 5.66 28.43 -31.97
N PRO A 170 6.21 29.40 -32.74
CA PRO A 170 6.12 29.37 -34.20
C PRO A 170 6.83 28.13 -34.77
N PHE A 171 7.99 27.76 -34.23
CA PHE A 171 8.69 26.53 -34.62
C PHE A 171 7.81 25.28 -34.42
N CYS A 172 7.14 25.17 -33.26
CA CYS A 172 6.23 24.06 -32.98
C CYS A 172 5.08 23.99 -33.97
N LYS A 173 4.47 25.14 -34.28
CA LYS A 173 3.33 25.24 -35.20
C LYS A 173 3.73 24.91 -36.64
N LYS A 174 4.86 25.46 -37.11
CA LYS A 174 5.39 25.28 -38.47
C LYS A 174 5.79 23.83 -38.75
N PHE A 175 6.45 23.17 -37.80
CA PHE A 175 6.96 21.80 -37.97
C PHE A 175 6.10 20.72 -37.31
N LYS A 176 4.96 21.07 -36.72
CA LYS A 176 4.06 20.16 -36.00
C LYS A 176 4.82 19.31 -34.98
N VAL A 177 5.58 19.99 -34.12
CA VAL A 177 6.48 19.37 -33.14
C VAL A 177 5.70 18.54 -32.13
N GLU A 178 6.10 17.28 -31.96
CA GLU A 178 5.62 16.38 -30.91
C GLU A 178 6.81 15.54 -30.37
N PRO A 179 6.99 15.43 -29.04
CA PRO A 179 6.28 16.17 -27.98
C PRO A 179 6.59 17.68 -28.02
N THR A 180 5.71 18.51 -27.47
CA THR A 180 5.87 19.97 -27.47
C THR A 180 6.78 20.50 -26.35
N SER A 181 7.21 19.65 -25.43
CA SER A 181 8.22 19.99 -24.43
C SER A 181 9.59 20.09 -25.09
N PRO A 182 10.29 21.24 -25.02
CA PRO A 182 11.60 21.40 -25.64
C PRO A 182 12.63 20.45 -25.04
N ALA A 183 12.64 20.27 -23.71
CA ALA A 183 13.50 19.31 -23.02
C ALA A 183 13.31 17.88 -23.57
N ALA A 184 12.06 17.42 -23.68
CA ALA A 184 11.75 16.08 -24.18
C ALA A 184 12.07 15.94 -25.69
N PHE A 185 11.78 16.98 -26.47
CA PHE A 185 12.00 16.98 -27.91
C PHE A 185 13.49 16.91 -28.27
N PHE A 186 14.32 17.74 -27.65
CA PHE A 186 15.76 17.80 -27.94
C PHE A 186 16.54 16.62 -27.36
N ASN A 187 16.05 15.98 -26.29
CA ASN A 187 16.64 14.75 -25.76
C ASN A 187 16.33 13.52 -26.65
N ASN A 188 15.12 13.43 -27.21
CA ASN A 188 14.71 12.30 -28.05
C ASN A 188 15.23 12.38 -29.50
N LYS A 189 15.37 13.59 -30.05
CA LYS A 189 15.83 13.79 -31.44
C LYS A 189 17.29 14.23 -31.47
N SER A 190 18.18 13.25 -31.52
CA SER A 190 19.63 13.46 -31.62
C SER A 190 20.09 13.91 -33.01
N SER A 191 19.32 13.67 -34.09
CA SER A 191 19.69 14.05 -35.46
C SER A 191 18.67 14.97 -36.19
N PRO A 192 19.17 15.99 -36.93
CA PRO A 192 18.33 16.89 -37.76
C PRO A 192 17.56 16.19 -38.90
N GLU A 193 17.96 14.98 -39.30
CA GLU A 193 17.44 14.26 -40.48
C GLU A 193 15.93 13.98 -40.43
N SER A 194 15.32 14.00 -39.24
CA SER A 194 13.90 13.74 -39.04
C SER A 194 12.95 14.90 -39.40
N ILE A 195 13.47 16.11 -39.68
CA ILE A 195 12.65 17.33 -39.93
C ILE A 195 12.84 17.87 -41.37
N GLY A 196 13.75 17.29 -42.15
CA GLY A 196 14.04 17.67 -43.55
C GLY A 196 15.17 18.71 -43.67
N THR A 197 15.81 18.77 -44.86
CA THR A 197 17.08 19.48 -45.07
C THR A 197 17.04 20.99 -44.80
N HIS A 198 15.97 21.69 -45.16
CA HIS A 198 15.79 23.13 -44.85
C HIS A 198 15.46 23.39 -43.38
N ALA A 199 14.90 22.42 -42.66
CA ALA A 199 14.57 22.56 -41.25
C ALA A 199 15.80 22.40 -40.33
N ASN A 200 16.94 21.96 -40.87
CA ASN A 200 18.14 21.66 -40.09
C ASN A 200 18.80 22.90 -39.48
N GLU A 201 18.81 24.02 -40.20
CA GLU A 201 19.40 25.28 -39.71
C GLU A 201 18.53 25.91 -38.61
N GLU A 202 17.22 26.00 -38.85
CA GLU A 202 16.26 26.46 -37.84
C GLU A 202 16.29 25.56 -36.60
N PHE A 203 16.29 24.22 -36.76
CA PHE A 203 16.39 23.29 -35.64
C PHE A 203 17.64 23.53 -34.79
N ARG A 204 18.82 23.66 -35.41
CA ARG A 204 20.07 23.91 -34.68
C ARG A 204 20.06 25.27 -33.97
N ALA A 205 19.52 26.29 -34.62
CA ALA A 205 19.39 27.62 -34.02
C ALA A 205 18.47 27.60 -32.79
N ILE A 206 17.29 26.98 -32.89
CA ILE A 206 16.35 26.86 -31.78
C ILE A 206 16.91 25.98 -30.66
N LYS A 207 17.58 24.86 -30.99
CA LYS A 207 18.25 24.02 -30.00
C LYS A 207 19.30 24.79 -29.21
N LYS A 208 20.13 25.58 -29.90
CA LYS A 208 21.13 26.44 -29.26
C LYS A 208 20.48 27.47 -28.33
N LEU A 209 19.39 28.13 -28.76
CA LEU A 209 18.66 29.08 -27.92
C LEU A 209 18.06 28.41 -26.67
N TYR A 210 17.56 27.18 -26.80
CA TYR A 210 17.07 26.39 -25.67
C TYR A 210 18.20 26.08 -24.68
N GLU A 211 19.33 25.54 -25.17
CA GLU A 211 20.50 25.21 -24.34
C GLU A 211 21.06 26.46 -23.64
N GLU A 212 21.08 27.61 -24.31
CA GLU A 212 21.49 28.88 -23.71
C GLU A 212 20.54 29.34 -22.60
N MET A 213 19.21 29.22 -22.82
CA MET A 213 18.19 29.53 -21.82
C MET A 213 18.32 28.62 -20.59
N GLU A 214 18.39 27.30 -20.82
CA GLU A 214 18.55 26.30 -19.76
C GLU A 214 19.83 26.55 -18.94
N ASN A 215 20.96 26.80 -19.60
CA ASN A 215 22.21 27.14 -18.92
C ASN A 215 22.12 28.41 -18.07
N ARG A 216 21.42 29.45 -18.54
CA ARG A 216 21.20 30.68 -17.76
C ARG A 216 20.35 30.40 -16.51
N ILE A 217 19.30 29.62 -16.66
CA ILE A 217 18.41 29.22 -15.55
C ILE A 217 19.21 28.41 -14.52
N ASP A 218 19.92 27.38 -14.96
CA ASP A 218 20.67 26.48 -14.08
C ASP A 218 21.81 27.19 -13.36
N THR A 219 22.54 28.08 -14.05
CA THR A 219 23.60 28.89 -13.43
C THR A 219 23.03 29.79 -12.34
N THR A 220 21.89 30.42 -12.62
CA THR A 220 21.19 31.29 -11.64
C THR A 220 20.69 30.50 -10.44
N CYS A 221 20.14 29.31 -10.67
CA CYS A 221 19.69 28.42 -9.59
C CYS A 221 20.86 27.92 -8.74
N LYS A 222 22.00 27.56 -9.35
CA LYS A 222 23.22 27.14 -8.64
C LYS A 222 23.81 28.27 -7.79
N LEU A 223 23.77 29.50 -8.28
CA LEU A 223 24.19 30.69 -7.54
C LEU A 223 23.15 31.15 -6.50
N ASN A 224 21.94 30.61 -6.56
CA ASN A 224 20.79 30.97 -5.72
C ASN A 224 20.54 32.50 -5.67
N ARG A 225 20.77 33.19 -6.79
CA ARG A 225 20.65 34.63 -6.91
C ARG A 225 20.46 35.06 -8.37
N VAL A 226 19.45 35.88 -8.62
CA VAL A 226 19.20 36.50 -9.94
C VAL A 226 20.29 37.56 -10.24
N PRO A 227 20.84 37.64 -11.47
CA PRO A 227 21.83 38.65 -11.83
C PRO A 227 21.33 40.09 -11.60
N ASP A 228 22.15 40.93 -10.98
CA ASP A 228 21.78 42.31 -10.60
C ASP A 228 21.37 43.18 -11.81
N GLN A 229 21.97 42.92 -12.98
CA GLN A 229 21.58 43.59 -14.23
C GLN A 229 20.12 43.26 -14.60
N VAL A 230 19.73 41.99 -14.54
CA VAL A 230 18.34 41.58 -14.83
C VAL A 230 17.38 42.14 -13.80
N ARG A 231 17.76 42.16 -12.52
CA ARG A 231 16.93 42.75 -11.45
C ARG A 231 16.73 44.26 -11.64
N SER A 232 17.71 44.95 -12.21
CA SER A 232 17.63 46.39 -12.50
C SER A 232 16.84 46.70 -13.77
N ASP A 233 16.92 45.82 -14.77
CA ASP A 233 16.24 45.97 -16.06
C ASP A 233 14.72 45.65 -16.00
N HIS A 234 14.25 45.01 -14.92
CA HIS A 234 12.87 44.53 -14.74
C HIS A 234 12.34 44.97 -13.37
N GLU A 235 11.51 46.02 -13.35
CA GLU A 235 10.96 46.61 -12.12
C GLU A 235 10.09 45.63 -11.31
N GLU A 236 9.56 44.58 -11.95
CA GLU A 236 8.69 43.55 -11.35
C GLU A 236 9.38 42.79 -10.22
N PHE A 237 10.72 42.66 -10.27
CA PHE A 237 11.50 42.01 -9.21
C PHE A 237 11.46 42.74 -7.87
N SER A 238 11.08 44.02 -7.84
CA SER A 238 10.91 44.80 -6.61
C SER A 238 9.87 44.21 -5.66
N GLN A 239 8.94 43.38 -6.15
CA GLN A 239 7.97 42.69 -5.30
C GLN A 239 8.62 41.72 -4.31
N TRP A 240 9.77 41.15 -4.66
CA TRP A 240 10.54 40.29 -3.77
C TRP A 240 11.33 41.08 -2.71
N ASP A 241 11.38 42.41 -2.78
CA ASP A 241 12.00 43.21 -1.71
C ASP A 241 11.19 43.14 -0.41
N SER A 242 9.87 42.88 -0.52
CA SER A 242 8.97 42.64 0.62
C SER A 242 8.92 41.18 1.09
N TYR A 243 9.57 40.27 0.35
CA TYR A 243 9.51 38.83 0.62
C TYR A 243 10.32 38.49 1.87
N SER A 244 9.64 38.00 2.89
CA SER A 244 10.29 37.60 4.16
C SER A 244 10.67 36.13 4.16
N SER A 245 9.75 35.25 3.77
CA SER A 245 10.00 33.80 3.66
C SER A 245 8.93 33.10 2.82
N LYS A 246 9.15 31.83 2.47
CA LYS A 246 8.15 30.99 1.76
C LYS A 246 6.81 30.77 2.51
N ARG A 247 6.73 31.23 3.76
CA ARG A 247 5.52 31.18 4.60
C ARG A 247 4.99 32.58 4.95
N ASP A 248 5.70 33.63 4.56
CA ASP A 248 5.34 35.02 4.85
C ASP A 248 5.78 35.94 3.71
N HIS A 249 4.85 36.21 2.81
CA HIS A 249 5.03 37.11 1.67
C HIS A 249 3.67 37.57 1.13
N ASP A 250 3.68 38.73 0.47
CA ASP A 250 2.51 39.28 -0.23
C ASP A 250 2.12 38.42 -1.44
N ALA A 251 0.92 38.63 -1.97
CA ALA A 251 0.54 38.06 -3.26
C ALA A 251 1.31 38.74 -4.40
N ILE A 252 1.96 37.93 -5.24
CA ILE A 252 2.72 38.35 -6.42
C ILE A 252 2.00 37.81 -7.64
N ILE A 253 1.59 38.69 -8.56
CA ILE A 253 0.85 38.29 -9.77
C ILE A 253 1.40 39.12 -10.92
N GLU A 254 2.12 38.46 -11.81
CA GLU A 254 2.78 39.12 -12.94
C GLU A 254 2.31 38.53 -14.26
N MET A 255 1.98 39.41 -15.21
CA MET A 255 1.62 39.01 -16.57
C MET A 255 2.83 39.18 -17.47
N LEU A 256 3.49 38.07 -17.82
CA LEU A 256 4.68 38.10 -18.66
C LEU A 256 4.34 38.25 -20.14
N ILE A 257 3.16 37.74 -20.53
CA ILE A 257 2.61 37.89 -21.87
C ILE A 257 1.14 38.22 -21.71
N ASP A 258 0.76 39.44 -22.11
CA ASP A 258 -0.63 39.87 -22.19
C ASP A 258 -1.06 39.87 -23.66
N ARG A 259 -2.01 39.00 -24.02
CA ARG A 259 -2.52 38.91 -25.40
C ARG A 259 -3.18 40.21 -25.90
N THR A 260 -3.55 41.12 -24.99
CA THR A 260 -4.14 42.40 -25.34
C THR A 260 -3.09 43.47 -25.64
N ASP A 261 -1.84 43.25 -25.24
CA ASP A 261 -0.70 44.09 -25.57
C ASP A 261 -0.24 43.81 -27.01
N PRO A 262 -0.21 44.82 -27.91
CA PRO A 262 0.33 44.69 -29.26
C PRO A 262 1.79 44.20 -29.32
N ALA A 263 2.58 44.36 -28.25
CA ALA A 263 3.96 43.88 -28.18
C ALA A 263 4.09 42.36 -27.93
N SER A 264 2.99 41.69 -27.54
CA SER A 264 2.93 40.25 -27.24
C SER A 264 2.80 39.37 -28.49
N ILE A 265 3.70 39.60 -29.46
CA ILE A 265 3.79 38.84 -30.70
C ILE A 265 5.05 37.97 -30.75
N ASP A 266 4.97 36.87 -31.49
CA ASP A 266 6.11 36.02 -31.84
C ASP A 266 6.94 36.65 -32.99
N ASN A 267 8.05 36.00 -33.33
CA ASN A 267 8.94 36.50 -34.38
C ASN A 267 8.36 36.39 -35.81
N GLU A 268 7.23 35.71 -35.98
CA GLU A 268 6.47 35.64 -37.23
C GLU A 268 5.28 36.63 -37.26
N GLY A 269 5.09 37.42 -36.19
CA GLY A 269 4.04 38.42 -36.06
C GLY A 269 2.70 37.89 -35.54
N ASN A 270 2.64 36.65 -35.04
CA ASN A 270 1.42 36.08 -34.46
C ASN A 270 1.31 36.38 -32.96
N VAL A 271 0.07 36.55 -32.47
CA VAL A 271 -0.19 36.79 -31.05
C VAL A 271 0.14 35.56 -30.20
N LEU A 272 0.86 35.77 -29.09
CA LEU A 272 1.21 34.73 -28.12
C LEU A 272 0.07 34.48 -27.11
N PRO A 273 -0.05 33.24 -26.58
CA PRO A 273 -0.95 32.93 -25.47
C PRO A 273 -0.64 33.77 -24.23
N THR A 274 -1.67 34.10 -23.44
CA THR A 274 -1.48 34.81 -22.17
C THR A 274 -0.65 33.97 -21.21
N LEU A 275 0.37 34.56 -20.57
CA LEU A 275 1.25 33.89 -19.61
C LEU A 275 1.31 34.66 -18.31
N VAL A 276 0.91 34.01 -17.21
CA VAL A 276 0.79 34.64 -15.88
C VAL A 276 1.58 33.85 -14.85
N TYR A 277 2.45 34.55 -14.12
CA TYR A 277 3.04 34.08 -12.87
C TYR A 277 2.14 34.43 -11.69
N MET A 278 2.01 33.51 -10.74
CA MET A 278 1.25 33.74 -9.53
C MET A 278 1.91 33.08 -8.32
N ALA A 279 2.21 33.88 -7.30
CA ALA A 279 2.42 33.42 -5.94
C ALA A 279 1.32 34.02 -5.05
N ARG A 280 0.50 33.15 -4.44
CA ARG A 280 -0.56 33.59 -3.54
C ARG A 280 0.00 34.14 -2.23
N GLU A 281 -0.74 35.03 -1.57
CA GLU A 281 -0.31 35.55 -0.27
C GLU A 281 -0.18 34.42 0.74
N LYS A 282 0.89 34.43 1.54
CA LYS A 282 1.10 33.51 2.65
C LYS A 282 1.43 34.29 3.91
N ARG A 283 0.85 33.85 5.03
CA ARG A 283 1.11 34.37 6.37
C ARG A 283 1.28 33.21 7.36
N PRO A 284 2.16 33.31 8.37
CA PRO A 284 2.42 32.22 9.32
C PRO A 284 1.16 31.69 10.04
N ASP A 285 0.20 32.56 10.31
CA ASP A 285 -1.03 32.23 11.06
C ASP A 285 -2.13 31.58 10.21
N TYR A 286 -1.95 31.52 8.88
CA TYR A 286 -2.98 31.03 7.95
C TYR A 286 -2.56 29.71 7.29
N PHE A 287 -3.38 28.68 7.48
CA PHE A 287 -3.17 27.41 6.79
C PHE A 287 -3.55 27.52 5.31
N HIS A 288 -2.60 27.23 4.42
CA HIS A 288 -2.73 27.52 2.99
C HIS A 288 -3.26 26.33 2.16
N ASN A 289 -3.53 25.17 2.74
CA ASN A 289 -4.15 24.02 2.04
C ASN A 289 -3.38 23.52 0.78
N PHE A 290 -2.05 23.67 0.75
CA PHE A 290 -1.16 23.12 -0.31
C PHE A 290 -1.71 23.38 -1.74
N LYS A 291 -1.66 22.38 -2.63
CA LYS A 291 -2.11 22.47 -4.02
C LYS A 291 -3.59 22.82 -4.18
N ALA A 292 -4.47 22.32 -3.31
CA ALA A 292 -5.89 22.65 -3.32
C ALA A 292 -6.13 24.17 -3.25
N GLY A 293 -5.44 24.84 -2.33
CA GLY A 293 -5.57 26.29 -2.19
C GLY A 293 -4.90 27.07 -3.32
N ALA A 294 -3.82 26.55 -3.90
CA ALA A 294 -3.16 27.18 -5.06
C ALA A 294 -4.10 27.17 -6.27
N MET A 295 -4.69 26.01 -6.56
CA MET A 295 -5.71 25.84 -7.60
C MET A 295 -6.94 26.72 -7.36
N ASN A 296 -7.44 26.81 -6.11
CA ASN A 296 -8.59 27.67 -5.81
C ASN A 296 -8.30 29.15 -6.04
N SER A 297 -7.11 29.64 -5.66
CA SER A 297 -6.70 31.01 -5.95
C SER A 297 -6.56 31.25 -7.47
N LEU A 298 -6.01 30.29 -8.21
CA LEU A 298 -5.93 30.35 -9.68
C LEU A 298 -7.30 30.40 -10.34
N ILE A 299 -8.28 29.60 -9.90
CA ILE A 299 -9.66 29.66 -10.44
C ILE A 299 -10.23 31.07 -10.29
N ARG A 300 -10.00 31.73 -9.16
CA ARG A 300 -10.47 33.11 -8.92
C ARG A 300 -9.74 34.13 -9.79
N VAL A 301 -8.41 34.10 -9.80
CA VAL A 301 -7.59 35.06 -10.55
C VAL A 301 -7.82 34.94 -12.05
N SER A 302 -7.77 33.72 -12.60
CA SER A 302 -8.03 33.48 -14.03
C SER A 302 -9.43 33.91 -14.48
N SER A 303 -10.43 33.88 -13.59
CA SER A 303 -11.80 34.32 -13.94
C SER A 303 -11.89 35.81 -14.29
N VAL A 304 -10.93 36.61 -13.84
CA VAL A 304 -10.86 38.06 -14.13
C VAL A 304 -9.93 38.37 -15.29
N ILE A 305 -8.87 37.56 -15.49
CA ILE A 305 -7.86 37.81 -16.52
C ILE A 305 -8.33 37.30 -17.90
N THR A 306 -8.63 36.00 -18.03
CA THR A 306 -9.04 35.38 -19.30
C THR A 306 -10.46 34.85 -19.28
N GLY A 307 -10.92 34.31 -18.13
CA GLY A 307 -12.27 33.77 -17.96
C GLY A 307 -12.54 32.48 -18.74
N GLY A 308 -11.53 31.66 -19.05
CA GLY A 308 -11.67 30.47 -19.89
C GLY A 308 -12.71 29.48 -19.35
N GLU A 309 -13.62 29.00 -20.21
CA GLU A 309 -14.70 28.09 -19.80
C GLU A 309 -14.19 26.70 -19.36
N ILE A 310 -13.06 26.28 -19.94
CA ILE A 310 -12.40 25.02 -19.64
C ILE A 310 -11.11 25.28 -18.88
N ILE A 311 -10.85 24.48 -17.85
CA ILE A 311 -9.63 24.53 -17.06
C ILE A 311 -8.89 23.21 -17.22
N LEU A 312 -7.64 23.25 -17.68
CA LEU A 312 -6.70 22.12 -17.62
C LEU A 312 -5.80 22.29 -16.40
N ASN A 313 -5.68 21.26 -15.58
CA ASN A 313 -4.68 21.24 -14.51
C ASN A 313 -3.58 20.21 -14.81
N VAL A 314 -2.34 20.62 -14.65
CA VAL A 314 -1.15 19.77 -14.82
C VAL A 314 -0.15 20.04 -13.70
N ASP A 315 0.57 19.00 -13.30
CA ASP A 315 1.74 19.14 -12.43
C ASP A 315 2.92 19.68 -13.23
N CYS A 316 3.86 20.35 -12.56
CA CYS A 316 5.03 20.95 -13.22
C CYS A 316 5.97 19.90 -13.85
N ASP A 317 5.91 18.64 -13.43
CA ASP A 317 6.64 17.51 -14.01
C ASP A 317 5.85 16.76 -15.08
N MET A 318 4.68 17.28 -15.51
CA MET A 318 3.78 16.64 -16.47
C MET A 318 3.56 17.49 -17.71
N TYR A 319 4.28 17.19 -18.79
CA TYR A 319 4.19 17.95 -20.04
C TYR A 319 3.20 17.34 -21.04
N SER A 320 2.82 18.14 -22.04
CA SER A 320 1.97 17.70 -23.14
C SER A 320 2.77 16.91 -24.17
N ASN A 321 2.45 15.64 -24.34
CA ASN A 321 3.02 14.79 -25.37
C ASN A 321 2.20 14.82 -26.67
N ASN A 322 0.92 15.20 -26.59
CA ASN A 322 0.04 15.36 -27.74
C ASN A 322 -0.60 16.76 -27.73
N SER A 323 -0.23 17.60 -28.69
CA SER A 323 -0.72 18.96 -28.86
C SER A 323 -2.23 19.05 -29.19
N LYS A 324 -2.90 17.91 -29.41
CA LYS A 324 -4.33 17.86 -29.74
C LYS A 324 -5.22 17.39 -28.57
N SER A 325 -4.66 17.19 -27.38
CA SER A 325 -5.42 16.67 -26.23
C SER A 325 -6.57 17.59 -25.79
N ILE A 326 -6.44 18.91 -25.96
CA ILE A 326 -7.54 19.87 -25.77
C ILE A 326 -8.72 19.52 -26.68
N ARG A 327 -8.46 19.29 -27.97
CA ARG A 327 -9.49 18.94 -28.96
C ARG A 327 -10.13 17.59 -28.66
N ASP A 328 -9.37 16.63 -28.13
CA ASP A 328 -9.93 15.36 -27.65
C ASP A 328 -10.88 15.56 -26.47
N ALA A 329 -10.52 16.39 -25.49
CA ALA A 329 -11.40 16.72 -24.37
C ALA A 329 -12.68 17.46 -24.84
N LEU A 330 -12.55 18.39 -25.79
CA LEU A 330 -13.67 19.13 -26.36
C LEU A 330 -14.64 18.24 -27.14
N CYS A 331 -14.17 17.14 -27.77
CA CYS A 331 -15.09 16.16 -28.38
C CYS A 331 -16.11 15.63 -27.36
N PHE A 332 -15.74 15.52 -26.07
CA PHE A 332 -16.67 15.11 -25.02
C PHE A 332 -17.53 16.28 -24.53
N PHE A 333 -16.93 17.43 -24.20
CA PHE A 333 -17.69 18.56 -23.67
C PHE A 333 -18.66 19.18 -24.66
N MET A 334 -18.30 19.18 -25.94
CA MET A 334 -19.04 19.88 -26.98
C MET A 334 -20.11 19.03 -27.65
N ASP A 335 -20.12 17.71 -27.43
CA ASP A 335 -21.11 16.77 -27.96
C ASP A 335 -22.54 17.18 -27.59
N GLU A 336 -23.41 17.25 -28.59
CA GLU A 336 -24.75 17.80 -28.50
C GLU A 336 -25.68 16.93 -27.65
N GLU A 337 -25.45 15.63 -27.64
CA GLU A 337 -26.27 14.68 -26.88
C GLU A 337 -25.80 14.53 -25.44
N LYS A 338 -24.49 14.32 -25.23
CA LYS A 338 -23.94 13.89 -23.94
C LYS A 338 -23.06 14.92 -23.26
N GLY A 339 -22.55 15.93 -23.98
CA GLY A 339 -21.55 16.85 -23.45
C GLY A 339 -22.03 17.70 -22.27
N HIS A 340 -23.33 17.97 -22.21
CA HIS A 340 -23.97 18.71 -21.12
C HIS A 340 -24.01 17.95 -19.77
N GLU A 341 -23.71 16.65 -19.74
CA GLU A 341 -23.65 15.84 -18.51
C GLU A 341 -22.21 15.71 -17.95
N ILE A 342 -21.21 16.09 -18.75
CA ILE A 342 -19.79 15.81 -18.48
C ILE A 342 -19.16 17.00 -17.77
N ALA A 343 -18.68 16.73 -16.55
CA ALA A 343 -18.00 17.71 -15.74
C ALA A 343 -16.51 17.86 -16.02
N PHE A 344 -15.84 16.70 -16.20
CA PHE A 344 -14.42 16.67 -16.45
C PHE A 344 -14.03 15.45 -17.29
N VAL A 345 -12.91 15.59 -17.99
CA VAL A 345 -12.27 14.55 -18.80
C VAL A 345 -10.89 14.29 -18.22
N GLN A 346 -10.69 13.10 -17.66
CA GLN A 346 -9.43 12.66 -17.07
C GLN A 346 -8.65 11.83 -18.08
N PHE A 347 -7.38 12.20 -18.29
CA PHE A 347 -6.42 11.41 -19.04
C PHE A 347 -5.54 10.58 -18.09
N PRO A 348 -4.99 9.44 -18.54
CA PRO A 348 -4.02 8.69 -17.74
C PRO A 348 -2.77 9.52 -17.46
N GLN A 349 -2.20 9.32 -16.27
CA GLN A 349 -0.86 9.81 -15.96
C GLN A 349 0.16 8.77 -16.40
N ASN A 350 0.89 9.08 -17.46
CA ASN A 350 1.96 8.23 -17.99
C ASN A 350 3.32 8.88 -17.72
N PHE A 351 4.38 8.07 -17.75
CA PHE A 351 5.71 8.49 -17.35
C PHE A 351 6.73 8.11 -18.42
N VAL A 352 7.70 8.98 -18.68
CA VAL A 352 8.70 8.78 -19.75
C VAL A 352 9.88 7.92 -19.29
N ASN A 353 10.24 8.01 -18.02
CA ASN A 353 11.43 7.36 -17.47
C ASN A 353 11.19 5.91 -17.02
N VAL A 354 10.00 5.33 -17.21
CA VAL A 354 9.71 3.97 -16.77
C VAL A 354 10.41 2.92 -17.63
N THR A 355 10.99 1.92 -16.98
CA THR A 355 11.63 0.78 -17.67
C THR A 355 10.62 -0.25 -18.14
N LYS A 356 11.06 -1.17 -19.00
CA LYS A 356 10.21 -2.24 -19.56
C LYS A 356 9.68 -3.18 -18.47
N ASN A 357 10.51 -3.56 -17.50
CA ASN A 357 10.12 -4.37 -16.35
C ASN A 357 10.12 -3.51 -15.07
N GLU A 358 9.32 -2.43 -15.10
CA GLU A 358 9.28 -1.41 -14.06
C GLU A 358 9.24 -2.01 -12.63
N LEU A 359 10.14 -1.53 -11.76
CA LEU A 359 10.43 -2.13 -10.46
C LEU A 359 9.44 -1.75 -9.35
N TYR A 360 8.82 -0.57 -9.47
CA TYR A 360 8.10 0.09 -8.38
C TYR A 360 6.58 0.27 -8.64
N GLY A 361 6.06 -0.39 -9.68
CA GLY A 361 4.69 -0.30 -10.16
C GLY A 361 4.25 1.11 -10.54
N SER A 362 5.16 1.96 -11.04
CA SER A 362 4.88 3.35 -11.39
C SER A 362 4.11 3.49 -12.71
N SER A 363 4.15 2.49 -13.58
CA SER A 363 3.47 2.50 -14.88
C SER A 363 1.95 2.35 -14.79
N LEU A 364 1.43 1.87 -13.65
CA LEU A 364 0.00 1.70 -13.35
C LEU A 364 -0.82 1.04 -14.49
N GLN A 365 -0.20 0.12 -15.24
CA GLN A 365 -0.74 -0.38 -16.52
C GLN A 365 -2.16 -0.93 -16.41
N VAL A 366 -2.44 -1.79 -15.43
CA VAL A 366 -3.77 -2.39 -15.25
C VAL A 366 -4.80 -1.33 -14.83
N ILE A 367 -4.40 -0.36 -14.02
CA ILE A 367 -5.27 0.74 -13.60
C ILE A 367 -5.68 1.57 -14.82
N ASN A 368 -4.70 1.98 -15.63
CA ASN A 368 -4.92 2.83 -16.79
C ASN A 368 -5.68 2.12 -17.93
N ASN A 369 -5.44 0.83 -18.16
CA ASN A 369 -6.03 0.11 -19.30
C ASN A 369 -7.31 -0.65 -18.98
N ILE A 370 -7.58 -0.96 -17.70
CA ILE A 370 -8.72 -1.77 -17.28
C ILE A 370 -9.54 -1.04 -16.22
N GLU A 371 -8.97 -0.74 -15.06
CA GLU A 371 -9.78 -0.32 -13.91
C GLU A 371 -10.51 1.00 -14.16
N PHE A 372 -9.82 2.00 -14.70
CA PHE A 372 -10.41 3.30 -15.01
C PHE A 372 -11.45 3.24 -16.14
N HIS A 373 -11.26 2.35 -17.11
CA HIS A 373 -12.28 2.06 -18.13
C HIS A 373 -13.54 1.41 -17.54
N GLY A 374 -13.42 0.62 -16.47
CA GLY A 374 -14.57 0.07 -15.77
C GLY A 374 -15.29 1.08 -14.90
N MET A 375 -14.54 1.97 -14.23
CA MET A 375 -15.12 3.10 -13.51
C MET A 375 -15.89 4.04 -14.44
N ASP A 376 -15.33 4.31 -15.62
CA ASP A 376 -15.98 5.14 -16.64
C ASP A 376 -17.37 4.61 -17.03
N GLY A 377 -17.53 3.29 -17.09
CA GLY A 377 -18.81 2.65 -17.34
C GLY A 377 -19.90 2.93 -16.30
N TYR A 378 -19.54 3.35 -15.08
CA TYR A 378 -20.48 3.64 -14.00
C TYR A 378 -20.80 5.13 -13.82
N GLY A 379 -20.35 5.98 -14.73
CA GLY A 379 -20.57 7.43 -14.69
C GLY A 379 -19.30 8.25 -14.43
N GLY A 380 -18.12 7.63 -14.47
CA GLY A 380 -16.86 8.33 -14.56
C GLY A 380 -15.79 7.91 -13.57
N VAL A 381 -14.54 8.23 -13.91
CA VAL A 381 -13.32 7.90 -13.16
C VAL A 381 -13.04 8.90 -12.02
N LEU A 382 -12.03 8.59 -11.20
CA LEU A 382 -11.42 9.48 -10.20
C LEU A 382 -10.82 10.72 -10.89
N TYR A 383 -10.84 11.86 -10.19
CA TYR A 383 -9.97 12.99 -10.54
C TYR A 383 -8.63 12.75 -9.82
N ILE A 384 -7.55 12.54 -10.57
CA ILE A 384 -6.25 12.09 -10.03
C ILE A 384 -5.19 13.21 -10.01
N GLY A 385 -5.60 14.47 -10.10
CA GLY A 385 -4.76 15.62 -9.76
C GLY A 385 -3.91 16.22 -10.88
N SER A 386 -3.80 15.58 -12.04
CA SER A 386 -3.07 16.11 -13.22
C SER A 386 -3.64 15.51 -14.52
N GLY A 387 -3.46 16.21 -15.64
CA GLY A 387 -3.95 15.79 -16.95
C GLY A 387 -5.47 15.73 -17.03
N CYS A 388 -6.16 16.65 -16.35
CA CYS A 388 -7.61 16.66 -16.25
C CYS A 388 -8.19 17.99 -16.74
N PHE A 389 -9.15 17.91 -17.66
CA PHE A 389 -9.90 19.06 -18.14
C PHE A 389 -11.21 19.17 -17.38
N HIS A 390 -11.52 20.34 -16.84
CA HIS A 390 -12.73 20.63 -16.08
C HIS A 390 -13.53 21.75 -16.75
N ARG A 391 -14.86 21.72 -16.63
CA ARG A 391 -15.64 22.94 -16.81
C ARG A 391 -15.51 23.84 -15.58
N ARG A 392 -15.29 25.14 -15.80
CA ARG A 392 -15.10 26.14 -14.76
C ARG A 392 -16.30 26.25 -13.82
N ASP A 393 -17.51 26.33 -14.37
CA ASP A 393 -18.78 26.46 -13.64
C ASP A 393 -18.97 25.34 -12.58
N ILE A 394 -18.53 24.14 -12.88
CA ILE A 394 -18.64 22.96 -12.00
C ILE A 394 -17.64 23.04 -10.84
N LEU A 395 -16.40 23.46 -11.12
CA LEU A 395 -15.45 23.80 -10.06
C LEU A 395 -15.96 24.98 -9.22
N CYS A 396 -16.66 25.94 -9.83
CA CYS A 396 -17.35 27.04 -9.15
C CYS A 396 -18.63 26.61 -8.39
N GLY A 397 -18.96 25.32 -8.34
CA GLY A 397 -20.01 24.78 -7.47
C GLY A 397 -21.34 24.48 -8.15
N MET A 398 -21.43 24.56 -9.48
CA MET A 398 -22.66 24.24 -10.21
C MET A 398 -23.13 22.81 -9.91
N LYS A 399 -24.43 22.66 -9.66
CA LYS A 399 -25.09 21.36 -9.48
C LYS A 399 -25.78 20.96 -10.78
N TYR A 400 -25.76 19.67 -11.09
CA TYR A 400 -26.44 19.18 -12.29
C TYR A 400 -27.96 19.22 -12.09
N SER A 401 -28.68 19.71 -13.10
CA SER A 401 -30.14 19.60 -13.22
C SER A 401 -30.49 19.27 -14.67
N LYS A 402 -31.65 18.62 -14.90
CA LYS A 402 -32.09 18.29 -16.27
C LYS A 402 -32.35 19.54 -17.13
N GLU A 403 -32.59 20.69 -16.49
CA GLU A 403 -32.78 21.98 -17.15
C GLU A 403 -31.47 22.56 -17.70
N VAL A 404 -30.32 22.11 -17.20
CA VAL A 404 -28.99 22.51 -17.70
C VAL A 404 -28.88 22.27 -19.20
N LYS A 405 -29.42 21.15 -19.73
CA LYS A 405 -29.42 20.88 -21.18
C LYS A 405 -30.03 22.05 -21.98
N ARG A 406 -31.12 22.64 -21.48
CA ARG A 406 -31.83 23.75 -22.13
C ARG A 406 -31.01 25.02 -22.06
N THR A 407 -30.40 25.32 -20.92
CA THR A 407 -29.57 26.52 -20.71
C THR A 407 -28.25 26.45 -21.49
N THR A 408 -27.58 25.30 -21.54
CA THR A 408 -26.33 25.10 -22.31
C THR A 408 -26.56 25.21 -23.82
N LEU A 409 -27.71 24.73 -24.33
CA LEU A 409 -28.09 24.91 -25.73
C LEU A 409 -28.47 26.36 -26.05
N ILE A 410 -29.14 27.06 -25.13
CA ILE A 410 -29.52 28.48 -25.28
C ILE A 410 -28.29 29.39 -25.18
N SER A 411 -27.36 29.17 -24.25
CA SER A 411 -26.13 29.96 -24.11
C SER A 411 -25.23 29.82 -25.35
N ARG A 412 -25.16 28.61 -25.93
CA ARG A 412 -24.46 28.34 -27.20
C ARG A 412 -25.12 29.02 -28.40
N ARG A 413 -26.46 28.96 -28.50
CA ARG A 413 -27.21 29.56 -29.63
C ARG A 413 -27.34 31.08 -29.57
N SER A 414 -27.33 31.65 -28.37
CA SER A 414 -27.52 33.09 -28.21
C SER A 414 -26.24 33.89 -28.41
N GLY A 415 -25.13 33.23 -28.80
CA GLY A 415 -23.81 33.87 -28.93
C GLY A 415 -23.60 34.81 -27.77
N GLY A 416 -23.66 34.26 -26.54
CA GLY A 416 -23.84 35.04 -25.32
C GLY A 416 -23.01 36.31 -25.41
N GLU A 417 -23.70 37.46 -25.45
CA GLU A 417 -23.04 38.76 -25.51
C GLU A 417 -21.92 38.73 -24.49
N ASP A 418 -20.68 38.75 -24.98
CA ASP A 418 -19.52 39.10 -24.20
C ASP A 418 -19.84 40.51 -23.69
N GLN A 419 -20.55 40.62 -22.56
CA GLN A 419 -20.44 41.82 -21.77
C GLN A 419 -18.94 41.98 -21.58
N PRO A 420 -18.33 43.08 -22.04
CA PRO A 420 -16.94 43.31 -21.78
C PRO A 420 -16.87 43.46 -20.26
N ILE A 421 -16.56 42.36 -19.56
CA ILE A 421 -16.13 42.42 -18.17
C ILE A 421 -14.93 43.34 -18.28
N GLY A 422 -15.12 44.60 -17.86
CA GLY A 422 -14.15 45.66 -18.06
C GLY A 422 -12.79 45.12 -17.68
N ARG A 423 -11.95 44.91 -18.71
CA ARG A 423 -10.60 44.37 -18.60
C ARG A 423 -9.76 45.43 -17.94
N ILE A 424 -9.94 45.56 -16.64
CA ILE A 424 -9.11 46.39 -15.78
C ILE A 424 -8.24 45.38 -15.05
N HIS A 425 -7.00 45.27 -15.51
CA HIS A 425 -5.90 44.60 -14.81
C HIS A 425 -5.52 45.41 -13.58
N ASP A 426 -6.49 45.74 -12.72
CA ASP A 426 -6.24 46.43 -11.47
C ASP A 426 -5.43 45.46 -10.59
N PRO A 427 -4.13 45.74 -10.38
CA PRO A 427 -3.27 44.84 -9.63
C PRO A 427 -3.77 44.65 -8.20
N GLN A 428 -4.45 45.67 -7.63
CA GLN A 428 -5.03 45.59 -6.29
C GLN A 428 -6.17 44.57 -6.24
N LYS A 429 -7.05 44.57 -7.24
CA LYS A 429 -8.16 43.60 -7.33
C LYS A 429 -7.65 42.16 -7.47
N LEU A 430 -6.60 41.94 -8.27
CA LEU A 430 -5.98 40.62 -8.43
C LEU A 430 -5.33 40.14 -7.11
N ARG A 431 -4.61 41.02 -6.42
CA ARG A 431 -4.00 40.73 -5.10
C ARG A 431 -5.06 40.33 -4.07
N VAL A 432 -6.22 40.98 -4.05
CA VAL A 432 -7.33 40.61 -3.15
C VAL A 432 -7.83 39.18 -3.43
N LEU A 433 -7.95 38.77 -4.70
CA LEU A 433 -8.39 37.40 -5.05
C LEU A 433 -7.38 36.32 -4.63
N ALA A 434 -6.10 36.67 -4.58
CA ALA A 434 -5.01 35.80 -4.16
C ALA A 434 -4.67 35.89 -2.66
N SER A 435 -5.39 36.72 -1.89
CA SER A 435 -5.13 36.91 -0.46
C SER A 435 -5.43 35.65 0.36
N CYS A 436 -4.63 35.42 1.40
CA CYS A 436 -4.83 34.33 2.36
C CYS A 436 -6.12 34.48 3.16
N THR A 437 -6.69 35.69 3.23
CA THR A 437 -7.93 35.99 3.96
C THR A 437 -9.19 35.86 3.11
N TYR A 438 -9.07 35.80 1.78
CA TYR A 438 -10.20 35.80 0.85
C TYR A 438 -11.21 34.69 1.16
N GLU A 439 -10.71 33.52 1.56
CA GLU A 439 -11.54 32.32 1.74
C GLU A 439 -12.25 32.28 3.09
N LYS A 440 -11.91 33.19 4.01
CA LYS A 440 -12.50 33.25 5.36
C LYS A 440 -13.99 33.58 5.26
N ASN A 441 -14.81 32.76 5.93
CA ASN A 441 -16.28 32.84 5.89
C ASN A 441 -16.92 32.67 4.50
N THR A 442 -16.19 32.11 3.53
CA THR A 442 -16.73 31.77 2.22
C THR A 442 -17.01 30.27 2.08
N LYS A 443 -17.58 29.90 0.93
CA LYS A 443 -17.80 28.50 0.53
C LYS A 443 -16.59 27.84 -0.13
N TRP A 444 -15.50 28.58 -0.39
CA TRP A 444 -14.28 28.05 -1.02
C TRP A 444 -13.63 26.97 -0.15
N GLY A 445 -13.10 25.92 -0.78
CA GLY A 445 -12.52 24.78 -0.09
C GLY A 445 -13.54 23.81 0.53
N ASN A 446 -14.77 24.25 0.80
CA ASN A 446 -15.82 23.44 1.42
C ASN A 446 -16.86 22.98 0.41
N GLU A 447 -17.46 23.92 -0.31
CA GLU A 447 -18.45 23.68 -1.37
C GLU A 447 -17.91 24.08 -2.74
N VAL A 448 -17.11 25.12 -2.85
CA VAL A 448 -16.60 25.66 -4.13
C VAL A 448 -15.10 25.37 -4.27
N GLY A 449 -14.66 25.13 -5.50
CA GLY A 449 -13.29 24.77 -5.81
C GLY A 449 -12.91 23.35 -5.41
N LEU A 450 -11.61 23.11 -5.34
CA LEU A 450 -11.02 21.90 -4.79
C LEU A 450 -11.26 21.86 -3.27
N LYS A 451 -11.57 20.68 -2.75
CA LYS A 451 -11.93 20.46 -1.35
C LYS A 451 -10.71 20.50 -0.42
N TYR A 452 -10.88 21.08 0.76
CA TYR A 452 -9.86 21.10 1.80
C TYR A 452 -10.03 19.98 2.83
N GLY A 453 -8.98 19.76 3.63
CA GLY A 453 -9.01 18.87 4.79
C GLY A 453 -8.63 17.42 4.52
N CYS A 454 -8.14 17.09 3.32
CA CYS A 454 -7.67 15.76 2.95
C CYS A 454 -6.36 15.86 2.13
N PRO A 455 -5.37 14.98 2.35
CA PRO A 455 -4.14 14.91 1.54
C PRO A 455 -4.34 14.55 0.06
N VAL A 456 -5.49 14.00 -0.31
CA VAL A 456 -5.89 13.67 -1.69
C VAL A 456 -7.14 14.49 -2.05
N GLU A 457 -6.97 15.82 -2.12
CA GLU A 457 -8.05 16.77 -2.40
C GLU A 457 -8.73 16.52 -3.75
N ASP A 458 -7.99 15.95 -4.69
CA ASP A 458 -8.40 15.62 -6.05
C ASP A 458 -9.48 14.54 -6.04
N ILE A 459 -9.24 13.42 -5.36
CA ILE A 459 -10.17 12.29 -5.27
C ILE A 459 -11.49 12.73 -4.64
N ILE A 460 -11.43 13.46 -3.52
CA ILE A 460 -12.62 13.95 -2.81
C ILE A 460 -13.37 15.03 -3.61
N THR A 461 -12.66 15.88 -4.38
CA THR A 461 -13.28 16.86 -5.28
C THR A 461 -14.00 16.16 -6.41
N GLY A 462 -13.37 15.17 -7.04
CA GLY A 462 -13.97 14.35 -8.09
C GLY A 462 -15.20 13.57 -7.60
N LEU A 463 -15.18 13.07 -6.36
CA LEU A 463 -16.34 12.42 -5.72
C LEU A 463 -17.47 13.44 -5.47
N ALA A 464 -17.13 14.61 -4.93
CA ALA A 464 -18.10 15.67 -4.64
C ALA A 464 -18.81 16.18 -5.89
N ILE A 465 -18.08 16.33 -7.01
CA ILE A 465 -18.64 16.70 -8.31
C ILE A 465 -19.65 15.64 -8.77
N LYS A 466 -19.28 14.36 -8.73
CA LYS A 466 -20.18 13.28 -9.17
C LYS A 466 -21.41 13.13 -8.28
N CYS A 467 -21.27 13.31 -6.97
CA CYS A 467 -22.40 13.34 -6.05
C CYS A 467 -23.33 14.56 -6.23
N ARG A 468 -22.98 15.55 -7.06
CA ARG A 468 -23.89 16.63 -7.50
C ARG A 468 -24.65 16.29 -8.78
N GLY A 469 -24.54 15.05 -9.26
CA GLY A 469 -25.24 14.53 -10.44
C GLY A 469 -24.44 14.60 -11.74
N TRP A 470 -23.22 15.12 -11.72
CA TRP A 470 -22.37 15.18 -12.91
C TRP A 470 -21.69 13.84 -13.22
N LYS A 471 -21.33 13.64 -14.49
CA LYS A 471 -20.50 12.51 -14.95
C LYS A 471 -19.08 12.97 -15.23
N ALA A 472 -18.15 12.03 -15.21
CA ALA A 472 -16.79 12.23 -15.72
C ALA A 472 -16.51 11.26 -16.87
N VAL A 473 -15.54 11.61 -17.70
CA VAL A 473 -15.05 10.75 -18.77
C VAL A 473 -13.59 10.39 -18.52
N TYR A 474 -13.27 9.11 -18.68
CA TYR A 474 -11.89 8.66 -18.84
C TYR A 474 -11.53 8.53 -20.32
N HIS A 475 -10.46 9.18 -20.76
CA HIS A 475 -9.97 9.07 -22.13
C HIS A 475 -8.50 8.66 -22.17
N ASN A 476 -8.25 7.46 -22.70
CA ASN A 476 -6.93 6.89 -22.90
C ASN A 476 -6.65 6.79 -24.42
N PRO A 477 -6.08 7.84 -25.05
CA PRO A 477 -5.75 7.83 -26.48
C PRO A 477 -4.57 6.91 -26.80
N GLU A 478 -4.48 6.43 -28.05
CA GLU A 478 -3.35 5.60 -28.51
C GLU A 478 -1.99 6.31 -28.36
N GLN A 479 -1.92 7.58 -28.75
CA GLN A 479 -0.80 8.45 -28.42
C GLN A 479 -1.04 9.07 -27.05
N MET A 480 -0.19 8.71 -26.08
CA MET A 480 -0.27 9.24 -24.71
C MET A 480 -0.32 10.77 -24.72
N ALA A 481 -1.31 11.36 -24.05
CA ALA A 481 -1.51 12.82 -24.08
C ALA A 481 -0.55 13.57 -23.15
N PHE A 482 -0.27 13.00 -21.98
CA PHE A 482 0.55 13.61 -20.94
C PHE A 482 1.64 12.64 -20.51
N LEU A 483 2.86 13.16 -20.36
CA LEU A 483 4.03 12.40 -19.91
C LEU A 483 4.73 13.16 -18.80
N GLY A 484 5.11 12.45 -17.74
CA GLY A 484 5.86 13.02 -16.63
C GLY A 484 6.95 12.10 -16.10
N LEU A 485 7.37 12.35 -14.85
CA LEU A 485 8.47 11.63 -14.20
C LEU A 485 7.97 10.72 -13.07
N ALA A 486 8.22 9.43 -13.21
CA ALA A 486 7.99 8.44 -12.18
C ALA A 486 9.10 8.50 -11.11
N PRO A 487 8.80 8.16 -9.83
CA PRO A 487 9.83 7.94 -8.82
C PRO A 487 10.81 6.84 -9.23
N THR A 488 12.11 7.11 -9.08
CA THR A 488 13.19 6.17 -9.47
C THR A 488 13.77 5.40 -8.29
N THR A 489 13.23 5.59 -7.08
CA THR A 489 13.67 4.87 -5.87
C THR A 489 12.50 4.21 -5.15
N LEU A 490 12.80 3.12 -4.44
CA LEU A 490 11.81 2.41 -3.63
C LEU A 490 11.27 3.32 -2.51
N LEU A 491 12.13 4.10 -1.85
CA LEU A 491 11.71 4.95 -0.74
C LEU A 491 10.72 6.05 -1.20
N GLN A 492 11.01 6.74 -2.30
CA GLN A 492 10.09 7.74 -2.86
C GLN A 492 8.73 7.12 -3.20
N THR A 493 8.73 5.93 -3.81
CA THR A 493 7.49 5.18 -4.12
C THR A 493 6.70 4.85 -2.86
N LEU A 494 7.36 4.33 -1.82
CA LEU A 494 6.69 3.96 -0.57
C LEU A 494 6.13 5.19 0.17
N VAL A 495 6.85 6.32 0.18
CA VAL A 495 6.37 7.58 0.75
C VAL A 495 5.17 8.14 -0.02
N GLN A 496 5.23 8.10 -1.36
CA GLN A 496 4.12 8.53 -2.21
C GLN A 496 2.86 7.68 -1.96
N HIS A 497 2.99 6.35 -1.94
CA HIS A 497 1.86 5.47 -1.69
C HIS A 497 1.33 5.55 -0.25
N LYS A 498 2.20 5.84 0.73
CA LYS A 498 1.75 6.15 2.09
C LYS A 498 0.82 7.35 2.07
N ARG A 499 1.22 8.47 1.44
CA ARG A 499 0.41 9.69 1.33
C ARG A 499 -0.94 9.44 0.65
N TRP A 500 -0.94 8.73 -0.49
CA TRP A 500 -2.17 8.42 -1.21
C TRP A 500 -3.12 7.58 -0.36
N SER A 501 -2.63 6.45 0.15
CA SER A 501 -3.44 5.52 0.94
C SER A 501 -3.95 6.15 2.24
N GLU A 502 -3.14 6.97 2.91
CA GLU A 502 -3.56 7.74 4.09
C GLU A 502 -4.71 8.68 3.77
N GLY A 503 -4.59 9.46 2.68
CA GLY A 503 -5.65 10.36 2.25
C GLY A 503 -6.94 9.62 1.87
N ASP A 504 -6.82 8.55 1.09
CA ASP A 504 -7.92 7.68 0.68
C ASP A 504 -8.67 7.07 1.87
N PHE A 505 -7.93 6.60 2.88
CA PHE A 505 -8.51 6.05 4.09
C PHE A 505 -9.18 7.14 4.95
N GLN A 506 -8.59 8.34 5.00
CA GLN A 506 -9.24 9.50 5.63
C GLN A 506 -10.56 9.85 4.92
N ILE A 507 -10.63 9.76 3.58
CA ILE A 507 -11.90 9.93 2.85
C ILE A 507 -12.92 8.89 3.32
N ALA A 508 -12.56 7.60 3.33
CA ALA A 508 -13.44 6.52 3.79
C ALA A 508 -14.01 6.75 5.19
N LEU A 509 -13.20 7.31 6.11
CA LEU A 509 -13.60 7.58 7.48
C LEU A 509 -14.35 8.91 7.66
N SER A 510 -14.23 9.84 6.71
CA SER A 510 -14.87 11.16 6.76
C SER A 510 -16.36 11.14 6.39
N LYS A 511 -17.03 12.30 6.52
CA LYS A 511 -18.39 12.53 6.00
C LYS A 511 -18.53 12.32 4.48
N TYR A 512 -17.41 12.33 3.75
CA TYR A 512 -17.35 12.13 2.31
C TYR A 512 -17.08 10.67 1.92
N GLY A 513 -17.03 9.73 2.87
CA GLY A 513 -16.81 8.32 2.58
C GLY A 513 -17.80 7.79 1.53
N PRO A 514 -17.36 7.11 0.46
CA PRO A 514 -18.21 6.73 -0.67
C PRO A 514 -19.47 5.96 -0.26
N ALA A 515 -19.34 5.05 0.71
CA ALA A 515 -20.45 4.26 1.26
C ALA A 515 -21.50 5.09 2.02
N ARG A 516 -21.15 6.26 2.55
CA ARG A 516 -22.07 7.16 3.29
C ARG A 516 -22.57 8.31 2.41
N TYR A 517 -21.69 8.89 1.60
CA TYR A 517 -21.95 10.10 0.83
C TYR A 517 -22.52 9.82 -0.57
N GLY A 518 -22.22 8.65 -1.13
CA GLY A 518 -22.61 8.24 -2.49
C GLY A 518 -24.02 7.66 -2.66
N PRO A 519 -24.61 6.90 -1.73
CA PRO A 519 -25.92 6.28 -1.92
C PRO A 519 -27.00 7.29 -2.34
N GLY A 520 -27.79 6.92 -3.35
CA GLY A 520 -28.83 7.79 -3.93
C GLY A 520 -28.32 8.93 -4.82
N ARG A 521 -27.00 9.12 -4.94
CA ARG A 521 -26.38 10.20 -5.74
C ARG A 521 -25.51 9.69 -6.87
N ILE A 522 -24.80 8.58 -6.66
CA ILE A 522 -23.99 7.89 -7.66
C ILE A 522 -24.36 6.41 -7.74
N SER A 523 -23.97 5.74 -8.83
CA SER A 523 -24.30 4.33 -9.04
C SER A 523 -23.61 3.42 -8.01
N PRO A 524 -24.22 2.29 -7.62
CA PRO A 524 -23.60 1.34 -6.70
C PRO A 524 -22.24 0.82 -7.20
N GLY A 525 -22.11 0.56 -8.51
CA GLY A 525 -20.84 0.16 -9.11
C GLY A 525 -19.75 1.21 -8.92
N LEU A 526 -20.07 2.50 -9.08
CA LEU A 526 -19.11 3.57 -8.84
C LEU A 526 -18.72 3.67 -7.35
N ILE A 527 -19.66 3.47 -6.42
CA ILE A 527 -19.35 3.41 -4.98
C ILE A 527 -18.33 2.31 -4.70
N LEU A 528 -18.55 1.10 -5.23
CA LEU A 528 -17.64 -0.03 -5.05
C LEU A 528 -16.25 0.27 -5.64
N CYS A 529 -16.18 0.86 -6.84
CA CYS A 529 -14.91 1.25 -7.43
C CYS A 529 -14.14 2.27 -6.58
N TYR A 530 -14.82 3.27 -6.02
CA TYR A 530 -14.19 4.22 -5.08
C TYR A 530 -13.68 3.52 -3.81
N LEU A 531 -14.47 2.58 -3.26
CA LEU A 531 -14.08 1.83 -2.05
C LEU A 531 -12.84 0.96 -2.27
N THR A 532 -12.58 0.49 -3.49
CA THR A 532 -11.34 -0.23 -3.83
C THR A 532 -10.09 0.58 -3.44
N TYR A 533 -10.06 1.88 -3.76
CA TYR A 533 -8.93 2.76 -3.43
C TYR A 533 -9.00 3.23 -1.98
N CYS A 534 -10.18 3.66 -1.50
CA CYS A 534 -10.36 4.13 -0.12
C CYS A 534 -10.06 3.06 0.95
N LEU A 535 -10.06 1.77 0.59
CA LEU A 535 -9.75 0.65 1.48
C LEU A 535 -8.40 -0.01 1.18
N TRP A 536 -7.48 0.68 0.51
CA TRP A 536 -6.08 0.23 0.39
C TRP A 536 -5.43 -0.01 1.75
N VAL A 537 -5.57 0.94 2.68
CA VAL A 537 -4.91 0.90 4.00
C VAL A 537 -5.26 -0.36 4.81
N PRO A 538 -6.54 -0.72 5.02
CA PRO A 538 -6.88 -1.92 5.79
C PRO A 538 -6.32 -3.24 5.23
N ASN A 539 -5.90 -3.31 3.97
CA ASN A 539 -5.25 -4.51 3.42
C ASN A 539 -3.90 -4.83 4.07
N CYS A 540 -3.29 -3.89 4.82
CA CYS A 540 -2.02 -4.15 5.52
C CYS A 540 -2.16 -5.27 6.57
N ILE A 541 -3.21 -5.26 7.38
CA ILE A 541 -3.44 -6.20 8.48
C ILE A 541 -3.53 -7.66 7.98
N PRO A 542 -4.44 -8.02 7.06
CA PRO A 542 -4.55 -9.40 6.57
C PRO A 542 -3.32 -9.83 5.77
N THR A 543 -2.65 -8.91 5.07
CA THR A 543 -1.39 -9.22 4.35
C THR A 543 -0.28 -9.57 5.32
N LEU A 544 -0.07 -8.76 6.37
CA LEU A 544 0.91 -9.04 7.42
C LEU A 544 0.60 -10.39 8.07
N TYR A 545 -0.67 -10.64 8.41
CA TYR A 545 -1.09 -11.90 9.00
C TYR A 545 -0.73 -13.11 8.13
N TYR A 546 -1.09 -13.08 6.85
CA TYR A 546 -0.77 -14.13 5.88
C TYR A 546 0.73 -14.30 5.61
N SER A 547 1.50 -13.22 5.72
CA SER A 547 2.95 -13.24 5.48
C SER A 547 3.78 -13.67 6.69
N MET A 548 3.20 -13.70 7.89
CA MET A 548 3.89 -14.01 9.14
C MET A 548 3.40 -15.33 9.75
N VAL A 549 2.09 -15.46 9.95
CA VAL A 549 1.51 -16.55 10.76
C VAL A 549 1.73 -17.92 10.12
N PRO A 550 1.42 -18.14 8.82
CA PRO A 550 1.72 -19.42 8.17
C PRO A 550 3.19 -19.81 8.21
N SER A 551 4.10 -18.84 8.07
CA SER A 551 5.55 -19.07 8.09
C SER A 551 6.06 -19.45 9.47
N VAL A 552 5.60 -18.77 10.53
CA VAL A 552 5.94 -19.14 11.92
C VAL A 552 5.38 -20.52 12.27
N TYR A 553 4.15 -20.83 11.84
CA TYR A 553 3.54 -22.14 12.09
C TYR A 553 4.22 -23.28 11.32
N LEU A 554 4.97 -22.98 10.27
CA LEU A 554 5.81 -23.95 9.56
C LEU A 554 6.92 -24.52 10.47
N LEU A 555 7.47 -23.68 11.37
CA LEU A 555 8.46 -24.12 12.36
C LEU A 555 7.82 -24.97 13.47
N ARG A 556 6.62 -24.58 13.91
CA ARG A 556 5.84 -25.33 14.92
C ARG A 556 5.36 -26.69 14.38
N GLY A 557 5.30 -26.87 13.06
CA GLY A 557 4.81 -28.09 12.42
C GLY A 557 3.31 -28.29 12.58
N THR A 558 2.55 -27.20 12.69
CA THR A 558 1.09 -27.22 12.80
C THR A 558 0.48 -26.67 11.52
N SER A 559 -0.38 -27.47 10.87
CA SER A 559 -0.96 -27.07 9.59
C SER A 559 -2.10 -26.06 9.77
N LEU A 560 -2.06 -24.98 8.99
CA LEU A 560 -3.11 -23.97 8.85
C LEU A 560 -3.81 -24.05 7.50
N PHE A 561 -3.44 -25.01 6.64
CA PHE A 561 -4.09 -25.26 5.36
C PHE A 561 -4.52 -26.73 5.29
N PRO A 562 -5.45 -27.09 4.39
CA PRO A 562 -5.81 -28.49 4.21
C PRO A 562 -4.61 -29.30 3.68
N GLU A 563 -4.54 -30.57 4.10
CA GLU A 563 -3.52 -31.51 3.63
C GLU A 563 -3.67 -31.82 2.14
N ILE A 564 -2.57 -32.09 1.42
CA ILE A 564 -2.60 -32.32 -0.03
C ILE A 564 -3.49 -33.50 -0.47
N SER A 565 -3.69 -34.48 0.41
CA SER A 565 -4.59 -35.62 0.24
C SER A 565 -6.08 -35.26 0.39
N SER A 566 -6.39 -34.12 1.01
CA SER A 566 -7.75 -33.70 1.32
C SER A 566 -8.43 -33.06 0.09
N PRO A 567 -9.71 -33.40 -0.19
CA PRO A 567 -10.46 -32.73 -1.26
C PRO A 567 -10.60 -31.23 -1.03
N TRP A 568 -10.47 -30.75 0.21
CA TRP A 568 -10.52 -29.33 0.56
C TRP A 568 -9.34 -28.51 0.06
N VAL A 569 -8.26 -29.13 -0.44
CA VAL A 569 -7.17 -28.40 -1.12
C VAL A 569 -7.60 -27.82 -2.46
N VAL A 570 -8.58 -28.44 -3.13
CA VAL A 570 -9.00 -28.04 -4.48
C VAL A 570 -9.45 -26.58 -4.56
N PRO A 571 -10.34 -26.08 -3.67
CA PRO A 571 -10.69 -24.65 -3.64
C PRO A 571 -9.49 -23.70 -3.48
N PHE A 572 -8.53 -24.04 -2.61
CA PHE A 572 -7.35 -23.20 -2.38
C PHE A 572 -6.46 -23.12 -3.62
N VAL A 573 -6.11 -24.27 -4.19
CA VAL A 573 -5.27 -24.33 -5.40
C VAL A 573 -5.96 -23.66 -6.57
N TYR A 574 -7.26 -23.90 -6.74
CA TYR A 574 -8.05 -23.28 -7.79
C TYR A 574 -8.05 -21.75 -7.68
N VAL A 575 -8.37 -21.18 -6.51
CA VAL A 575 -8.43 -19.72 -6.33
C VAL A 575 -7.06 -19.09 -6.53
N ILE A 576 -5.98 -19.69 -6.00
CA ILE A 576 -4.61 -19.20 -6.18
C ILE A 576 -4.26 -19.19 -7.67
N PHE A 577 -4.37 -20.33 -8.34
CA PHE A 577 -4.00 -20.45 -9.74
C PHE A 577 -4.86 -19.54 -10.62
N ALA A 578 -6.18 -19.57 -10.46
CA ALA A 578 -7.11 -18.75 -11.22
C ALA A 578 -6.80 -17.25 -11.08
N LYS A 579 -6.60 -16.76 -9.84
CA LYS A 579 -6.29 -15.34 -9.58
C LYS A 579 -4.98 -14.92 -10.23
N TYR A 580 -3.90 -15.68 -10.05
CA TYR A 580 -2.59 -15.29 -10.55
C TYR A 580 -2.45 -15.50 -12.07
N ALA A 581 -3.04 -16.55 -12.62
CA ALA A 581 -3.09 -16.76 -14.07
C ALA A 581 -3.88 -15.64 -14.75
N TYR A 582 -5.06 -15.28 -14.23
CA TYR A 582 -5.83 -14.17 -14.77
C TYR A 582 -5.10 -12.84 -14.62
N SER A 583 -4.52 -12.56 -13.46
CA SER A 583 -3.73 -11.34 -13.24
C SER A 583 -2.54 -11.22 -14.19
N LEU A 584 -1.88 -12.34 -14.51
CA LEU A 584 -0.79 -12.37 -15.48
C LEU A 584 -1.32 -12.07 -16.89
N VAL A 585 -2.39 -12.75 -17.31
CA VAL A 585 -3.02 -12.51 -18.62
C VAL A 585 -3.49 -11.07 -18.77
N GLU A 586 -4.13 -10.50 -17.75
CA GLU A 586 -4.60 -9.11 -17.73
C GLU A 586 -3.42 -8.12 -17.84
N PHE A 587 -2.32 -8.39 -17.14
CA PHE A 587 -1.11 -7.56 -17.19
C PHE A 587 -0.44 -7.63 -18.57
N LEU A 588 -0.32 -8.81 -19.17
CA LEU A 588 0.22 -8.99 -20.53
C LEU A 588 -0.66 -8.32 -21.59
N GLN A 589 -1.98 -8.41 -21.47
CA GLN A 589 -2.93 -7.72 -22.36
C GLN A 589 -2.84 -6.19 -22.23
N SER A 590 -2.38 -5.69 -21.09
CA SER A 590 -2.14 -4.26 -20.85
C SER A 590 -0.76 -3.79 -21.35
N GLY A 591 -0.02 -4.63 -22.08
CA GLY A 591 1.30 -4.30 -22.64
C GLY A 591 2.49 -4.61 -21.73
N GLY A 592 2.27 -5.32 -20.62
CA GLY A 592 3.30 -5.69 -19.67
C GLY A 592 4.11 -6.93 -20.07
N THR A 593 5.12 -7.26 -19.26
CA THR A 593 5.93 -8.48 -19.39
C THR A 593 5.73 -9.41 -18.20
N VAL A 594 6.17 -10.67 -18.31
CA VAL A 594 6.12 -11.63 -17.18
C VAL A 594 6.99 -11.15 -16.01
N LEU A 595 8.18 -10.61 -16.30
CA LEU A 595 9.07 -10.07 -15.26
C LEU A 595 8.48 -8.80 -14.63
N GLY A 596 7.88 -7.91 -15.43
CA GLY A 596 7.16 -6.74 -14.94
C GLY A 596 5.98 -7.13 -14.04
N TRP A 597 5.22 -8.17 -14.40
CA TRP A 597 4.15 -8.71 -13.55
C TRP A 597 4.67 -9.24 -12.21
N TRP A 598 5.83 -9.91 -12.21
CA TRP A 598 6.48 -10.37 -10.98
C TRP A 598 6.93 -9.20 -10.09
N ASN A 599 7.51 -8.16 -10.70
CA ASN A 599 7.86 -6.91 -10.00
C ASN A 599 6.61 -6.21 -9.45
N GLU A 600 5.51 -6.22 -10.19
CA GLU A 600 4.21 -5.69 -9.75
C GLU A 600 3.71 -6.44 -8.50
N GLN A 601 3.73 -7.79 -8.49
CA GLN A 601 3.35 -8.54 -7.29
C GLN A 601 4.24 -8.18 -6.08
N ARG A 602 5.54 -7.99 -6.31
CA ARG A 602 6.50 -7.61 -5.26
C ARG A 602 6.19 -6.25 -4.68
N ILE A 603 6.01 -5.23 -5.51
CA ILE A 603 5.81 -3.88 -4.99
C ILE A 603 4.47 -3.74 -4.27
N TRP A 604 3.40 -4.42 -4.72
CA TRP A 604 2.13 -4.44 -3.98
C TRP A 604 2.26 -5.10 -2.61
N LEU A 605 3.12 -6.12 -2.46
CA LEU A 605 3.46 -6.67 -1.15
C LEU A 605 4.16 -5.61 -0.28
N TYR A 606 5.16 -4.91 -0.80
CA TYR A 606 5.87 -3.85 -0.06
C TYR A 606 4.97 -2.69 0.37
N LYS A 607 4.12 -2.20 -0.53
CA LYS A 607 3.14 -1.14 -0.25
C LYS A 607 2.22 -1.56 0.91
N ARG A 608 1.71 -2.80 0.89
CA ARG A 608 0.79 -3.32 1.93
C ARG A 608 1.47 -3.56 3.28
N THR A 609 2.68 -4.09 3.30
CA THR A 609 3.36 -4.42 4.56
C THR A 609 4.02 -3.20 5.19
N SER A 610 4.41 -2.18 4.41
CA SER A 610 5.05 -0.95 4.91
C SER A 610 4.15 0.29 4.79
N SER A 611 4.05 0.92 3.62
CA SER A 611 3.34 2.18 3.40
C SER A 611 1.95 2.22 4.01
N TYR A 612 1.16 1.17 3.79
CA TYR A 612 -0.22 1.10 4.27
C TYR A 612 -0.30 0.89 5.78
N LEU A 613 0.67 0.20 6.38
CA LEU A 613 0.74 0.07 7.83
C LEU A 613 1.06 1.42 8.49
N PHE A 614 2.04 2.16 7.94
CA PHE A 614 2.34 3.51 8.42
C PHE A 614 1.16 4.46 8.24
N ALA A 615 0.47 4.40 7.10
CA ALA A 615 -0.74 5.18 6.85
C ALA A 615 -1.87 4.82 7.84
N LEU A 616 -2.03 3.54 8.20
CA LEU A 616 -2.99 3.09 9.21
C LEU A 616 -2.67 3.68 10.57
N ILE A 617 -1.43 3.55 11.03
CA ILE A 617 -0.97 4.06 12.33
C ILE A 617 -1.17 5.57 12.40
N ASP A 618 -0.71 6.31 11.39
CA ASP A 618 -0.83 7.77 11.36
C ASP A 618 -2.29 8.23 11.36
N THR A 619 -3.15 7.53 10.61
CA THR A 619 -4.59 7.83 10.60
C THR A 619 -5.24 7.57 11.95
N ILE A 620 -4.91 6.46 12.63
CA ILE A 620 -5.43 6.15 13.97
C ILE A 620 -4.95 7.18 15.00
N VAL A 621 -3.65 7.51 15.00
CA VAL A 621 -3.07 8.52 15.90
C VAL A 621 -3.73 9.88 15.68
N LYS A 622 -4.01 10.24 14.41
CA LYS A 622 -4.74 11.46 14.05
C LYS A 622 -6.19 11.44 14.57
N LEU A 623 -6.91 10.31 14.44
CA LEU A 623 -8.26 10.16 14.97
C LEU A 623 -8.32 10.29 16.50
N LEU A 624 -7.27 9.85 17.20
CA LEU A 624 -7.13 9.99 18.64
C LEU A 624 -6.69 11.40 19.08
N GLY A 625 -6.39 12.31 18.14
CA GLY A 625 -6.02 13.71 18.43
C GLY A 625 -4.55 13.94 18.77
N PHE A 626 -3.68 12.94 18.58
CA PHE A 626 -2.27 13.01 19.02
C PHE A 626 -1.30 13.55 17.96
N SER A 627 -1.72 13.75 16.69
CA SER A 627 -0.83 14.28 15.65
C SER A 627 -1.51 15.24 14.67
N LYS A 628 -0.71 16.16 14.11
CA LYS A 628 -1.04 16.92 12.90
C LYS A 628 -0.39 16.22 11.71
N THR A 629 -1.07 16.20 10.55
CA THR A 629 -0.53 15.61 9.32
C THR A 629 0.71 16.35 8.85
N THR A 630 1.83 15.66 8.72
CA THR A 630 3.02 16.16 8.03
C THR A 630 2.94 15.79 6.56
N PHE A 631 2.74 16.79 5.71
CA PHE A 631 2.83 16.62 4.26
C PHE A 631 4.30 16.71 3.84
N VAL A 632 4.86 15.62 3.35
CA VAL A 632 6.23 15.56 2.83
C VAL A 632 6.17 15.57 1.31
N ILE A 633 6.85 16.54 0.69
CA ILE A 633 7.02 16.61 -0.76
C ILE A 633 8.15 15.65 -1.14
N THR A 634 7.92 14.79 -2.13
CA THR A 634 8.93 13.87 -2.66
C THR A 634 9.82 14.59 -3.68
N ALA A 635 11.14 14.47 -3.53
CA ALA A 635 12.11 14.92 -4.53
C ALA A 635 11.80 14.32 -5.91
N LYS A 636 11.88 15.16 -6.95
CA LYS A 636 11.56 14.79 -8.35
C LYS A 636 12.81 14.45 -9.18
N VAL A 637 13.99 14.80 -8.69
CA VAL A 637 15.27 14.49 -9.33
C VAL A 637 16.02 13.46 -8.48
N ALA A 638 16.66 12.51 -9.15
CA ALA A 638 17.55 11.53 -8.54
C ALA A 638 18.98 11.71 -9.06
N ASP A 639 19.97 11.34 -8.24
CA ASP A 639 21.37 11.37 -8.65
C ASP A 639 21.61 10.47 -9.88
N GLU A 640 22.56 10.84 -10.74
CA GLU A 640 22.85 10.08 -11.98
C GLU A 640 23.15 8.60 -11.71
N ASP A 641 23.87 8.29 -10.64
CA ASP A 641 24.19 6.90 -10.27
C ASP A 641 22.94 6.11 -9.85
N VAL A 642 21.96 6.77 -9.22
CA VAL A 642 20.66 6.18 -8.88
C VAL A 642 19.86 5.91 -10.16
N LEU A 643 19.87 6.87 -11.09
CA LEU A 643 19.19 6.73 -12.38
C LEU A 643 19.76 5.57 -13.20
N ARG A 644 21.09 5.44 -13.30
CA ARG A 644 21.74 4.30 -14.00
C ARG A 644 21.35 2.95 -13.39
N ARG A 645 21.23 2.86 -12.07
CA ARG A 645 20.76 1.64 -11.40
C ARG A 645 19.30 1.35 -11.72
N TYR A 646 18.46 2.38 -11.73
CA TYR A 646 17.05 2.25 -12.10
C TYR A 646 16.87 1.77 -13.54
N GLU A 647 17.61 2.35 -14.50
CA GLU A 647 17.64 1.92 -15.90
C GLU A 647 18.14 0.48 -16.08
N ALA A 648 19.10 0.06 -15.25
CA ALA A 648 19.56 -1.33 -15.18
C ALA A 648 18.59 -2.28 -14.46
N GLU A 649 17.38 -1.81 -14.10
CA GLU A 649 16.36 -2.57 -13.37
C GLU A 649 16.88 -3.14 -12.03
N VAL A 650 17.72 -2.37 -11.33
CA VAL A 650 18.24 -2.68 -9.98
C VAL A 650 17.57 -1.79 -8.93
N MET A 651 17.00 -2.40 -7.89
CA MET A 651 16.32 -1.64 -6.82
C MET A 651 17.29 -0.79 -5.99
N GLU A 652 16.90 0.44 -5.67
CA GLU A 652 17.65 1.35 -4.81
C GLU A 652 17.28 1.13 -3.34
N LEU A 653 18.23 0.62 -2.54
CA LEU A 653 18.04 0.24 -1.13
C LEU A 653 18.99 1.01 -0.19
N GLY A 654 19.76 1.98 -0.68
CA GLY A 654 20.78 2.71 0.08
C GLY A 654 20.25 3.64 1.16
N ALA A 655 18.95 3.97 1.15
CA ALA A 655 18.36 4.88 2.13
C ALA A 655 18.09 4.20 3.49
N THR A 656 18.26 4.95 4.58
CA THR A 656 17.80 4.53 5.92
C THR A 656 16.35 4.94 6.13
N SER A 657 15.45 3.96 6.35
CA SER A 657 14.03 4.23 6.58
C SER A 657 13.39 3.13 7.43
N PRO A 658 12.50 3.46 8.39
CA PRO A 658 11.71 2.47 9.12
C PRO A 658 10.88 1.56 8.20
N MET A 659 10.48 2.06 7.02
CA MET A 659 9.76 1.25 6.03
C MET A 659 10.64 0.11 5.48
N PHE A 660 11.94 0.37 5.26
CA PHE A 660 12.88 -0.64 4.81
C PHE A 660 13.17 -1.66 5.92
N THR A 661 13.33 -1.19 7.16
CA THR A 661 13.49 -2.09 8.32
C THR A 661 12.35 -3.10 8.43
N LEU A 662 11.10 -2.65 8.21
CA LEU A 662 9.93 -3.52 8.30
C LEU A 662 9.89 -4.59 7.21
N ILE A 663 10.03 -4.19 5.93
CA ILE A 663 10.00 -5.16 4.81
C ILE A 663 11.17 -6.15 4.90
N SER A 664 12.35 -5.70 5.33
CA SER A 664 13.53 -6.56 5.51
C SER A 664 13.36 -7.53 6.67
N THR A 665 12.79 -7.07 7.80
CA THR A 665 12.50 -7.95 8.95
C THR A 665 11.53 -9.05 8.56
N LEU A 666 10.47 -8.70 7.80
CA LEU A 666 9.50 -9.68 7.31
C LEU A 666 10.12 -10.65 6.30
N ALA A 667 10.97 -10.19 5.39
CA ALA A 667 11.67 -11.06 4.45
C ALA A 667 12.57 -12.06 5.22
N LEU A 668 13.37 -11.58 6.17
CA LEU A 668 14.26 -12.43 6.97
C LEU A 668 13.50 -13.41 7.87
N LEU A 669 12.35 -13.01 8.43
CA LEU A 669 11.47 -13.92 9.15
C LEU A 669 11.04 -15.08 8.25
N ASN A 670 10.61 -14.81 7.02
CA ASN A 670 10.23 -15.85 6.06
C ASN A 670 11.41 -16.74 5.67
N LEU A 671 12.59 -16.15 5.41
CA LEU A 671 13.80 -16.91 5.09
C LEU A 671 14.20 -17.86 6.22
N THR A 672 14.22 -17.37 7.46
CA THR A 672 14.57 -18.18 8.65
C THR A 672 13.55 -19.28 8.90
N CYS A 673 12.25 -19.01 8.72
CA CYS A 673 11.20 -20.03 8.82
C CYS A 673 11.36 -21.13 7.76
N LEU A 674 11.69 -20.76 6.51
CA LEU A 674 11.92 -21.71 5.43
C LEU A 674 13.17 -22.56 5.66
N LEU A 675 14.26 -21.96 6.12
CA LEU A 675 15.49 -22.68 6.47
C LEU A 675 15.25 -23.66 7.63
N GLY A 676 14.55 -23.22 8.69
CA GLY A 676 14.20 -24.09 9.81
C GLY A 676 13.31 -25.26 9.39
N PHE A 677 12.37 -25.04 8.47
CA PHE A 677 11.58 -26.10 7.86
C PHE A 677 12.44 -27.10 7.08
N GLY A 678 13.39 -26.61 6.28
CA GLY A 678 14.34 -27.46 5.55
C GLY A 678 15.22 -28.31 6.48
N ILE A 679 15.77 -27.72 7.54
CA ILE A 679 16.56 -28.44 8.56
C ILE A 679 15.71 -29.54 9.21
N ARG A 680 14.48 -29.21 9.59
CA ARG A 680 13.55 -30.18 10.19
C ARG A 680 13.26 -31.35 9.26
N LEU A 681 13.07 -31.11 7.96
CA LEU A 681 12.88 -32.17 6.97
C LEU A 681 14.11 -33.09 6.85
N VAL A 682 15.33 -32.53 6.89
CA VAL A 682 16.58 -33.30 6.81
C VAL A 682 16.78 -34.19 8.05
N MET A 683 16.29 -33.75 9.21
CA MET A 683 16.44 -34.49 10.47
C MET A 683 15.41 -35.61 10.67
N MET A 684 14.36 -35.67 9.85
CA MET A 684 13.28 -36.66 9.98
C MET A 684 13.58 -37.93 9.17
N SER A 685 13.10 -39.08 9.66
CA SER A 685 13.16 -40.33 8.90
C SER A 685 12.31 -40.27 7.63
N THR A 686 12.67 -41.05 6.60
CA THR A 686 12.07 -40.97 5.25
C THR A 686 10.54 -41.08 5.25
N ASP A 687 9.97 -41.99 6.05
CA ASP A 687 8.50 -42.15 6.15
C ASP A 687 7.82 -40.97 6.87
N SER A 688 8.51 -40.37 7.84
CA SER A 688 8.02 -39.19 8.56
C SER A 688 8.07 -37.93 7.69
N VAL A 689 9.03 -37.87 6.76
CA VAL A 689 9.17 -36.76 5.79
C VAL A 689 8.00 -36.72 4.81
N VAL A 690 7.55 -37.87 4.29
CA VAL A 690 6.43 -37.91 3.33
C VAL A 690 5.14 -37.36 3.97
N ASN A 691 4.82 -37.79 5.18
CA ASN A 691 3.62 -37.34 5.89
C ASN A 691 3.71 -35.87 6.34
N TYR A 692 4.87 -35.45 6.87
CA TYR A 692 5.08 -34.07 7.31
C TYR A 692 5.11 -33.07 6.15
N SER A 693 5.73 -33.44 5.02
CA SER A 693 5.76 -32.59 3.83
C SER A 693 4.39 -32.47 3.16
N GLY A 694 3.60 -33.54 3.13
CA GLY A 694 2.23 -33.53 2.58
C GLY A 694 1.26 -32.65 3.38
N SER A 695 1.40 -32.63 4.71
CA SER A 695 0.55 -31.80 5.59
C SER A 695 0.94 -30.31 5.61
N MET A 696 2.21 -29.98 5.38
CA MET A 696 2.72 -28.59 5.36
C MET A 696 2.83 -27.98 3.96
N PHE A 697 2.47 -28.71 2.90
CA PHE A 697 2.77 -28.35 1.51
C PHE A 697 2.37 -26.91 1.14
N LEU A 698 1.11 -26.52 1.36
CA LEU A 698 0.63 -25.18 1.00
C LEU A 698 1.32 -24.05 1.80
N GLN A 699 1.66 -24.28 3.07
CA GLN A 699 2.43 -23.31 3.87
C GLN A 699 3.86 -23.21 3.38
N GLY A 700 4.50 -24.34 3.06
CA GLY A 700 5.84 -24.39 2.50
C GLY A 700 5.92 -23.64 1.17
N VAL A 701 4.95 -23.85 0.27
CA VAL A 701 4.83 -23.12 -1.01
C VAL A 701 4.64 -21.62 -0.76
N LEU A 702 3.72 -21.22 0.13
CA LEU A 702 3.50 -19.81 0.46
C LEU A 702 4.78 -19.14 0.99
N CYS A 703 5.44 -19.77 1.96
CA CYS A 703 6.70 -19.27 2.53
C CYS A 703 7.81 -19.19 1.47
N GLY A 704 7.94 -20.22 0.63
CA GLY A 704 8.88 -20.24 -0.49
C GLY A 704 8.65 -19.10 -1.48
N VAL A 705 7.41 -18.85 -1.88
CA VAL A 705 7.04 -17.73 -2.76
C VAL A 705 7.36 -16.38 -2.10
N LEU A 706 7.09 -16.22 -0.81
CA LEU A 706 7.45 -15.01 -0.04
C LEU A 706 8.97 -14.82 0.06
N VAL A 707 9.76 -15.89 0.11
CA VAL A 707 11.21 -15.77 0.03
C VAL A 707 11.64 -15.35 -1.38
N LEU A 708 11.13 -16.00 -2.42
CA LEU A 708 11.49 -15.70 -3.81
C LEU A 708 11.13 -14.27 -4.24
N ILE A 709 9.95 -13.77 -3.84
CA ILE A 709 9.50 -12.42 -4.20
C ILE A 709 10.40 -11.34 -3.57
N ASN A 710 10.93 -11.61 -2.38
CA ASN A 710 11.80 -10.73 -1.61
C ASN A 710 13.29 -10.86 -1.98
N PHE A 711 13.63 -11.62 -3.03
CA PHE A 711 15.02 -11.85 -3.43
C PHE A 711 15.88 -10.58 -3.59
N PRO A 712 15.39 -9.47 -4.17
CA PRO A 712 16.17 -8.23 -4.25
C PRO A 712 16.58 -7.65 -2.89
N LEU A 713 15.81 -7.90 -1.82
CA LEU A 713 16.18 -7.47 -0.47
C LEU A 713 17.38 -8.26 0.04
N TYR A 714 17.42 -9.58 -0.16
CA TYR A 714 18.57 -10.40 0.24
C TYR A 714 19.83 -10.02 -0.56
N GLN A 715 19.68 -9.72 -1.85
CA GLN A 715 20.78 -9.17 -2.64
C GLN A 715 21.29 -7.86 -2.04
N GLY A 716 20.38 -6.94 -1.70
CA GLY A 716 20.70 -5.67 -1.04
C GLY A 716 21.37 -5.81 0.33
N MET A 717 21.00 -6.82 1.11
CA MET A 717 21.52 -7.03 2.47
C MET A 717 22.85 -7.79 2.50
N PHE A 718 23.02 -8.81 1.66
CA PHE A 718 24.12 -9.78 1.82
C PHE A 718 25.11 -9.84 0.66
N ILE A 719 24.69 -9.48 -0.57
CA ILE A 719 25.49 -9.73 -1.79
C ILE A 719 26.07 -8.44 -2.36
N ARG A 720 25.28 -7.37 -2.37
CA ARG A 720 25.63 -6.10 -3.02
C ARG A 720 26.73 -5.34 -2.29
N LYS A 721 27.63 -4.75 -3.07
CA LYS A 721 28.77 -3.95 -2.59
C LYS A 721 28.72 -2.49 -3.04
N ASP A 722 27.79 -2.15 -3.92
CA ASP A 722 27.60 -0.81 -4.47
C ASP A 722 26.84 0.11 -3.50
N ALA A 723 26.75 1.41 -3.84
CA ALA A 723 26.10 2.42 -3.01
C ALA A 723 24.60 2.17 -2.77
N GLY A 724 23.94 1.43 -3.67
CA GLY A 724 22.53 1.06 -3.52
C GLY A 724 22.27 -0.15 -2.62
N LYS A 725 23.28 -0.67 -1.91
CA LYS A 725 23.15 -1.73 -0.91
C LYS A 725 22.40 -1.25 0.33
N MET A 726 21.77 -2.16 1.06
CA MET A 726 21.05 -1.79 2.28
C MET A 726 22.03 -1.38 3.41
N PRO A 727 21.81 -0.25 4.09
CA PRO A 727 22.68 0.20 5.18
C PRO A 727 22.78 -0.81 6.33
N ILE A 728 23.98 -0.93 6.92
CA ILE A 728 24.25 -1.84 8.05
C ILE A 728 23.30 -1.62 9.24
N PRO A 729 22.96 -0.38 9.66
CA PRO A 729 22.01 -0.18 10.77
C PRO A 729 20.61 -0.73 10.46
N THR A 730 20.19 -0.71 9.20
CA THR A 730 18.92 -1.30 8.75
C THR A 730 19.00 -2.82 8.78
N THR A 731 20.13 -3.38 8.32
CA THR A 731 20.39 -4.83 8.30
C THR A 731 20.59 -5.43 9.70
N MET A 732 21.15 -4.67 10.65
CA MET A 732 21.41 -5.08 12.04
C MET A 732 20.39 -4.53 13.05
N SER A 733 19.22 -4.08 12.60
CA SER A 733 18.19 -3.53 13.49
C SER A 733 17.76 -4.54 14.56
N PHE A 734 17.31 -4.07 15.73
CA PHE A 734 16.88 -4.90 16.86
C PHE A 734 15.83 -5.98 16.47
N GLY A 735 14.98 -5.70 15.48
CA GLY A 735 14.01 -6.66 14.95
C GLY A 735 14.64 -7.89 14.29
N TRP A 736 15.81 -7.75 13.67
CA TRP A 736 16.58 -8.85 13.08
C TRP A 736 17.14 -9.78 14.16
N LEU A 737 17.86 -9.23 15.15
CA LEU A 737 18.43 -10.01 16.25
C LEU A 737 17.34 -10.73 17.04
N ALA A 738 16.22 -10.04 17.35
CA ALA A 738 15.11 -10.63 18.09
C ALA A 738 14.42 -11.76 17.31
N SER A 739 14.22 -11.60 15.99
CA SER A 739 13.57 -12.62 15.16
C SER A 739 14.47 -13.84 14.96
N VAL A 740 15.76 -13.64 14.68
CA VAL A 740 16.73 -14.74 14.54
C VAL A 740 16.90 -15.48 15.86
N PHE A 741 16.96 -14.76 16.99
CA PHE A 741 17.08 -15.35 18.32
C PHE A 741 15.82 -16.12 18.72
N ALA A 742 14.62 -15.56 18.51
CA ALA A 742 13.36 -16.22 18.83
C ALA A 742 13.10 -17.45 17.94
N VAL A 743 13.43 -17.39 16.65
CA VAL A 743 13.33 -18.53 15.73
C VAL A 743 14.39 -19.57 16.05
N GLY A 744 15.62 -19.17 16.38
CA GLY A 744 16.67 -20.07 16.87
C GLY A 744 16.20 -20.84 18.11
N LEU A 745 15.65 -20.14 19.11
CA LEU A 745 15.04 -20.76 20.30
C LEU A 745 13.89 -21.72 19.97
N MET A 746 13.03 -21.39 19.01
CA MET A 746 11.95 -22.29 18.56
C MET A 746 12.48 -23.53 17.84
N VAL A 747 13.52 -23.39 17.03
CA VAL A 747 14.18 -24.52 16.35
C VAL A 747 14.85 -25.43 17.39
N PHE A 748 15.60 -24.86 18.35
CA PHE A 748 16.26 -25.63 19.41
C PHE A 748 15.27 -26.34 20.35
N SER A 749 14.13 -25.72 20.68
CA SER A 749 13.09 -26.36 21.50
C SER A 749 12.33 -27.48 20.80
N SER A 750 12.38 -27.55 19.46
CA SER A 750 11.79 -28.64 18.67
C SER A 750 12.70 -29.87 18.49
N LEU A 751 13.97 -29.80 18.92
CA LEU A 751 14.99 -30.83 18.68
C LEU A 751 15.05 -31.96 19.73
N GLN A 752 14.20 -31.95 20.75
CA GLN A 752 14.19 -33.04 21.75
C GLN A 752 12.77 -33.51 22.04
N ALA A 753 12.40 -34.63 21.44
CA ALA A 753 11.31 -35.48 21.91
C ALA A 753 11.92 -36.82 22.34
N VAL A 754 12.22 -36.96 23.64
CA VAL A 754 12.30 -38.28 24.28
C VAL A 754 10.86 -38.63 24.67
N SER A 755 10.41 -39.83 24.32
CA SER A 755 9.01 -40.24 24.48
C SER A 755 8.83 -40.95 25.82
N GLY A 756 8.26 -40.27 26.82
CA GLY A 756 7.71 -40.91 28.02
C GLY A 756 6.37 -41.59 27.72
N ILE A 757 6.06 -42.69 28.42
CA ILE A 757 4.80 -43.41 28.25
C ILE A 757 3.82 -42.90 29.32
N ARG A 758 2.70 -42.30 28.90
CA ARG A 758 1.64 -41.83 29.79
C ARG A 758 0.40 -42.73 29.64
N PHE A 759 -0.03 -43.37 30.72
CA PHE A 759 -1.19 -44.28 30.71
C PHE A 759 -2.07 -44.08 31.95
N VAL A 760 -3.34 -44.50 31.86
CA VAL A 760 -4.34 -44.35 32.93
C VAL A 760 -4.50 -45.69 33.64
N ILE A 761 -4.40 -45.70 34.97
CA ILE A 761 -4.57 -46.88 35.82
C ILE A 761 -5.92 -46.84 36.55
N ASP A 762 -6.66 -47.94 36.49
CA ASP A 762 -7.91 -48.13 37.25
C ASP A 762 -7.68 -48.93 38.56
N ARG A 763 -7.03 -50.10 38.46
CA ARG A 763 -6.67 -50.92 39.64
C ARG A 763 -5.24 -51.43 39.61
N GLU A 764 -4.86 -52.19 38.60
CA GLU A 764 -3.48 -52.68 38.40
C GLU A 764 -3.16 -52.63 36.90
N GLU A 765 -2.01 -52.07 36.55
CA GLU A 765 -1.50 -52.05 35.18
C GLU A 765 -0.01 -52.39 35.19
N CYS A 766 0.41 -53.27 34.28
CA CYS A 766 1.78 -53.75 34.23
C CYS A 766 2.41 -53.49 32.86
N VAL A 767 3.52 -52.76 32.84
CA VAL A 767 4.35 -52.50 31.66
C VAL A 767 5.56 -53.41 31.68
N SER A 768 5.94 -53.99 30.54
CA SER A 768 7.12 -54.85 30.44
C SER A 768 8.17 -54.23 29.53
N HIS A 769 9.44 -54.24 29.94
CA HIS A 769 10.58 -53.77 29.16
C HIS A 769 11.65 -54.86 29.07
N ASN A 770 12.21 -55.09 27.89
CA ASN A 770 13.19 -56.14 27.67
C ASN A 770 14.62 -55.58 27.83
N VAL A 771 15.42 -56.14 28.73
CA VAL A 771 16.82 -55.78 28.92
C VAL A 771 17.69 -56.77 28.16
N GLU A 772 18.55 -56.27 27.27
CA GLU A 772 19.29 -57.11 26.30
C GLU A 772 20.52 -57.78 26.89
N TYR A 773 21.22 -57.15 27.85
CA TYR A 773 22.48 -57.66 28.41
C TYR A 773 22.44 -57.85 29.94
N ASP A 774 23.23 -58.80 30.42
CA ASP A 774 23.45 -59.02 31.85
C ASP A 774 24.40 -57.93 32.38
N GLY A 775 24.00 -57.21 33.43
CA GLY A 775 24.79 -56.13 34.05
C GLY A 775 24.41 -54.71 33.63
N ASP A 776 23.39 -54.54 32.79
CA ASP A 776 22.90 -53.22 32.39
C ASP A 776 22.24 -52.47 33.56
N THR A 777 22.44 -51.15 33.61
CA THR A 777 21.79 -50.30 34.62
C THR A 777 20.47 -49.78 34.07
N VAL A 778 19.36 -50.12 34.72
CA VAL A 778 18.03 -49.68 34.33
C VAL A 778 17.64 -48.48 35.20
N HIS A 779 17.48 -47.32 34.59
CA HIS A 779 16.96 -46.11 35.22
C HIS A 779 15.45 -46.04 35.01
N VAL A 780 14.71 -45.84 36.10
CA VAL A 780 13.25 -45.83 36.10
C VAL A 780 12.74 -44.62 36.84
N SER A 781 11.76 -43.93 36.27
CA SER A 781 11.05 -42.86 36.96
C SER A 781 9.57 -42.90 36.65
N PHE A 782 8.76 -42.49 37.63
CA PHE A 782 7.35 -42.27 37.40
C PHE A 782 6.84 -41.07 38.17
N VAL A 783 5.80 -40.43 37.63
CA VAL A 783 5.05 -39.34 38.26
C VAL A 783 3.56 -39.56 38.07
N VAL A 784 2.82 -39.55 39.17
CA VAL A 784 1.36 -39.61 39.14
C VAL A 784 0.80 -38.22 38.87
N VAL A 785 0.07 -38.07 37.77
CA VAL A 785 -0.62 -36.85 37.35
C VAL A 785 -2.12 -37.00 37.63
N LYS A 786 -2.63 -36.24 38.60
CA LYS A 786 -4.06 -36.28 38.99
C LYS A 786 -4.86 -35.27 38.14
N TYR A 787 -5.81 -35.75 37.34
CA TYR A 787 -6.63 -34.86 36.49
C TYR A 787 -7.94 -34.41 37.15
N ASN A 788 -8.47 -35.16 38.13
CA ASN A 788 -9.71 -34.80 38.82
C ASN A 788 -9.63 -35.10 40.32
N SER A 789 -9.69 -34.06 41.16
CA SER A 789 -10.10 -34.24 42.56
C SER A 789 -10.96 -33.09 43.05
N THR A 790 -12.20 -33.43 43.44
CA THR A 790 -13.04 -32.59 44.27
C THR A 790 -12.61 -32.73 45.74
N TRP A 791 -12.15 -31.62 46.31
CA TRP A 791 -12.22 -31.25 47.74
C TRP A 791 -11.55 -32.11 48.83
N ARG A 792 -10.82 -33.20 48.54
CA ARG A 792 -9.97 -33.85 49.56
C ARG A 792 -8.60 -34.20 49.00
N TYR A 793 -7.55 -33.60 49.57
CA TYR A 793 -6.17 -34.02 49.36
C TYR A 793 -6.00 -35.37 50.09
N SER A 794 -6.18 -36.48 49.38
CA SER A 794 -5.76 -37.79 49.88
C SER A 794 -4.27 -37.95 49.59
N PRO A 795 -3.42 -38.26 50.60
CA PRO A 795 -2.01 -38.55 50.41
C PRO A 795 -1.76 -39.90 49.71
N GLU A 796 -2.81 -40.62 49.32
CA GLU A 796 -2.72 -41.90 48.61
C GLU A 796 -1.97 -41.73 47.28
N GLY A 797 -0.83 -42.41 47.19
CA GLY A 797 -0.04 -42.61 45.97
C GLY A 797 -0.31 -43.97 45.34
N VAL A 798 0.50 -44.34 44.36
CA VAL A 798 0.43 -45.63 43.65
C VAL A 798 1.52 -46.54 44.19
N ASP A 799 1.23 -47.84 44.24
CA ASP A 799 2.24 -48.86 44.54
C ASP A 799 2.91 -49.33 43.24
N LEU A 800 4.23 -49.48 43.23
CA LEU A 800 4.99 -50.01 42.09
C LEU A 800 5.77 -51.24 42.53
N VAL A 801 5.60 -52.35 41.81
CA VAL A 801 6.38 -53.59 42.00
C VAL A 801 7.13 -53.93 40.73
N VAL A 802 8.45 -54.04 40.84
CA VAL A 802 9.37 -54.43 39.76
C VAL A 802 9.70 -55.92 39.88
N LYS A 803 9.44 -56.70 38.84
CA LYS A 803 9.74 -58.13 38.76
C LYS A 803 10.76 -58.41 37.66
N GLY A 804 11.75 -59.23 37.96
CA GLY A 804 12.73 -59.70 36.99
C GLY A 804 12.20 -60.80 36.07
N PRO A 805 13.00 -61.25 35.09
CA PRO A 805 12.58 -62.22 34.07
C PRO A 805 12.19 -63.58 34.64
N VAL A 806 12.71 -63.94 35.83
CA VAL A 806 12.43 -65.19 36.54
C VAL A 806 11.25 -65.03 37.52
N GLY A 807 10.60 -63.87 37.55
CA GLY A 807 9.48 -63.55 38.43
C GLY A 807 9.89 -63.20 39.87
N ASN A 808 11.19 -63.08 40.14
CA ASN A 808 11.69 -62.56 41.41
C ASN A 808 11.38 -61.06 41.53
N GLN A 809 10.95 -60.63 42.72
CA GLN A 809 10.75 -59.22 43.01
C GLN A 809 12.11 -58.54 43.19
N ILE A 810 12.35 -57.49 42.41
CA ILE A 810 13.60 -56.70 42.47
C ILE A 810 13.42 -55.53 43.43
N GLN A 811 12.33 -54.78 43.28
CA GLN A 811 12.07 -53.57 44.07
C GLN A 811 10.57 -53.30 44.20
N ASP A 812 10.18 -52.73 45.32
CA ASP A 812 8.80 -52.33 45.63
C ASP A 812 8.74 -50.96 46.29
N PHE A 813 7.74 -50.18 45.90
CA PHE A 813 7.45 -48.87 46.43
C PHE A 813 5.96 -48.80 46.78
N HIS A 814 5.65 -48.31 47.97
CA HIS A 814 4.27 -48.18 48.45
C HIS A 814 3.90 -46.71 48.67
N ASP A 815 2.67 -46.36 48.28
CA ASP A 815 2.04 -45.05 48.46
C ASP A 815 2.89 -43.88 47.94
N LYS A 816 3.59 -44.09 46.82
CA LYS A 816 4.45 -43.07 46.20
C LYS A 816 3.71 -42.35 45.09
N THR A 817 3.81 -41.03 45.10
CA THR A 817 3.22 -40.18 44.05
C THR A 817 4.20 -39.81 42.94
N SER A 818 5.49 -40.02 43.19
CA SER A 818 6.58 -39.90 42.24
C SER A 818 7.81 -40.58 42.85
N GLU A 819 8.58 -41.29 42.05
CA GLU A 819 9.85 -41.87 42.48
C GLU A 819 10.82 -41.95 41.28
N LYS A 820 12.11 -41.81 41.56
CA LYS A 820 13.20 -42.03 40.60
C LYS A 820 14.21 -42.98 41.24
N PHE A 821 14.53 -44.06 40.56
CA PHE A 821 15.46 -45.07 41.06
C PHE A 821 16.18 -45.78 39.92
N GLU A 822 17.26 -46.47 40.26
CA GLU A 822 18.03 -47.29 39.32
C GLU A 822 18.34 -48.64 39.95
N PHE A 823 18.44 -49.67 39.11
CA PHE A 823 18.89 -50.99 39.52
C PHE A 823 19.69 -51.66 38.41
N VAL A 824 20.59 -52.57 38.78
CA VAL A 824 21.39 -53.34 37.81
C VAL A 824 20.68 -54.65 37.49
N ALA A 825 20.42 -54.90 36.21
CA ALA A 825 19.77 -56.11 35.72
C ALA A 825 20.71 -57.31 35.82
N GLN A 826 20.48 -58.20 36.80
CA GLN A 826 21.34 -59.38 37.00
C GLN A 826 21.12 -60.50 35.97
N THR A 827 19.96 -60.50 35.30
CA THR A 827 19.62 -61.46 34.25
C THR A 827 18.90 -60.73 33.13
N LYS A 828 19.35 -60.96 31.89
CA LYS A 828 18.74 -60.45 30.67
C LYS A 828 17.34 -61.02 30.48
N GLY A 829 16.48 -60.23 29.87
CA GLY A 829 15.11 -60.60 29.57
C GLY A 829 14.09 -59.58 30.06
N LEU A 830 12.84 -60.03 30.09
CA LEU A 830 11.68 -59.17 30.28
C LEU A 830 11.49 -58.78 31.75
N HIS A 831 11.74 -57.51 32.07
CA HIS A 831 11.44 -56.92 33.36
C HIS A 831 10.02 -56.33 33.35
N ARG A 832 9.26 -56.55 34.43
CA ARG A 832 7.85 -56.14 34.53
C ARG A 832 7.65 -55.14 35.65
N PHE A 833 7.00 -54.02 35.34
CA PHE A 833 6.70 -52.90 36.22
C PHE A 833 5.19 -52.83 36.43
N CYS A 834 4.72 -53.29 37.58
CA CYS A 834 3.30 -53.35 37.91
C CYS A 834 2.93 -52.23 38.87
N PHE A 835 2.07 -51.33 38.41
CA PHE A 835 1.49 -50.26 39.19
C PHE A 835 0.15 -50.71 39.76
N THR A 836 -0.13 -50.41 41.03
CA THR A 836 -1.42 -50.68 41.69
C THR A 836 -1.99 -49.39 42.28
N ASN A 837 -3.18 -49.01 41.83
CA ASN A 837 -3.91 -47.84 42.31
C ASN A 837 -4.81 -48.21 43.49
N LYS A 838 -4.65 -47.51 44.61
CA LYS A 838 -5.50 -47.64 45.80
C LYS A 838 -6.65 -46.62 45.84
N SER A 839 -6.60 -45.59 44.98
CA SER A 839 -7.60 -44.53 44.90
C SER A 839 -8.88 -45.03 44.21
N PRO A 840 -10.08 -44.57 44.62
CA PRO A 840 -11.33 -44.87 43.93
C PRO A 840 -11.50 -44.11 42.60
N TYR A 841 -10.51 -43.31 42.20
CA TYR A 841 -10.49 -42.53 40.95
C TYR A 841 -9.36 -43.00 40.05
N HIS A 842 -9.57 -42.91 38.73
CA HIS A 842 -8.53 -43.18 37.75
C HIS A 842 -7.37 -42.19 37.90
N GLU A 843 -6.15 -42.71 37.99
CA GLU A 843 -4.94 -41.89 38.06
C GLU A 843 -4.14 -42.06 36.77
N THR A 844 -3.50 -40.99 36.30
CA THR A 844 -2.64 -41.05 35.11
C THR A 844 -1.19 -41.14 35.58
N ILE A 845 -0.43 -42.12 35.10
CA ILE A 845 0.98 -42.30 35.42
C ILE A 845 1.79 -41.92 34.19
N ASP A 846 2.73 -41.00 34.39
CA ASP A 846 3.81 -40.71 33.46
C ASP A 846 5.00 -41.60 33.85
N PHE A 847 5.38 -42.53 32.98
CA PHE A 847 6.36 -43.58 33.26
C PHE A 847 7.47 -43.57 32.22
N ASP A 848 8.72 -43.59 32.71
CA ASP A 848 9.92 -43.57 31.90
C ASP A 848 10.90 -44.65 32.37
N VAL A 849 11.42 -45.43 31.42
CA VAL A 849 12.38 -46.52 31.64
C VAL A 849 13.48 -46.41 30.59
N HIS A 850 14.71 -46.34 31.06
CA HIS A 850 15.90 -46.28 30.23
C HIS A 850 16.91 -47.34 30.68
N VAL A 851 17.61 -47.95 29.72
CA VAL A 851 18.64 -48.95 29.98
C VAL A 851 19.98 -48.38 29.52
N GLY A 852 20.89 -48.13 30.47
CA GLY A 852 22.28 -47.75 30.21
C GLY A 852 23.16 -49.00 30.14
N HIS A 853 23.89 -49.15 29.03
CA HIS A 853 24.78 -50.29 28.79
C HIS A 853 26.23 -49.86 29.00
N PHE A 854 26.98 -50.57 29.85
CA PHE A 854 28.43 -50.40 29.97
C PHE A 854 29.13 -51.55 29.23
N THR A 855 29.66 -51.29 28.04
CA THR A 855 30.57 -52.26 27.40
C THR A 855 31.90 -52.31 28.16
N TYR A 856 32.09 -53.26 29.06
CA TYR A 856 33.44 -53.62 29.52
C TYR A 856 34.09 -54.47 28.42
N TYR A 857 34.74 -53.81 27.47
CA TYR A 857 35.50 -54.47 26.40
C TYR A 857 36.70 -55.22 26.97
N GLU A 858 36.61 -56.55 27.11
CA GLU A 858 37.80 -57.40 27.27
C GLU A 858 38.24 -58.10 25.98
N GLN A 859 37.55 -57.90 24.84
CA GLN A 859 37.97 -58.49 23.57
C GLN A 859 37.74 -57.55 22.38
N HIS A 860 38.79 -56.83 21.98
CA HIS A 860 39.33 -56.74 20.61
C HIS A 860 40.31 -55.55 20.49
N ALA A 861 41.40 -55.76 19.75
CA ALA A 861 42.60 -54.93 19.74
C ALA A 861 42.60 -53.77 18.71
N LYS A 862 43.36 -52.71 19.07
CA LYS A 862 43.89 -51.54 18.30
C LYS A 862 42.96 -50.31 18.21
N ASP A 863 43.34 -49.05 18.51
CA ASP A 863 44.63 -48.37 18.75
C ASP A 863 44.66 -47.63 20.11
N GLU A 864 45.81 -47.63 20.80
CA GLU A 864 46.01 -47.11 22.18
C GLU A 864 45.75 -45.59 22.38
N HIS A 865 45.45 -44.81 21.33
CA HIS A 865 45.23 -43.36 21.44
C HIS A 865 43.77 -42.91 21.49
N PHE A 866 42.80 -43.75 21.10
CA PHE A 866 41.37 -43.35 21.02
C PHE A 866 40.49 -43.91 22.15
N ASN A 867 40.93 -44.98 22.81
CA ASN A 867 40.15 -45.62 23.88
C ASN A 867 39.80 -44.68 25.05
N PRO A 868 40.71 -43.83 25.57
CA PRO A 868 40.35 -42.91 26.66
C PRO A 868 39.35 -41.84 26.22
N LEU A 869 39.40 -41.44 24.94
CA LEU A 869 38.51 -40.43 24.38
C LEU A 869 37.11 -41.00 24.13
N MET A 870 37.01 -42.22 23.60
CA MET A 870 35.73 -42.90 23.37
C MET A 870 35.06 -43.26 24.70
N GLU A 871 35.83 -43.73 25.69
CA GLU A 871 35.32 -43.97 27.05
C GLU A 871 34.85 -42.65 27.70
N GLN A 872 35.53 -41.53 27.46
CA GLN A 872 35.05 -40.23 27.91
C GLN A 872 33.83 -39.72 27.16
N ILE A 873 33.73 -39.96 25.84
CA ILE A 873 32.57 -39.60 25.02
C ILE A 873 31.34 -40.41 25.45
N GLU A 874 31.51 -41.70 25.74
CA GLU A 874 30.45 -42.59 26.22
C GLU A 874 30.00 -42.18 27.63
N LYS A 875 30.94 -41.86 28.54
CA LYS A 875 30.62 -41.28 29.85
C LYS A 875 29.94 -39.91 29.75
N LEU A 876 30.32 -39.06 28.78
CA LEU A 876 29.67 -37.76 28.53
C LEU A 876 28.27 -37.94 27.93
N GLN A 877 28.10 -38.92 27.06
CA GLN A 877 26.82 -39.29 26.47
C GLN A 877 25.87 -39.77 27.57
N ASP A 878 26.31 -40.64 28.47
CA ASP A 878 25.53 -41.08 29.64
C ASP A 878 25.28 -39.96 30.65
N ALA A 879 26.25 -39.09 30.91
CA ALA A 879 26.03 -37.92 31.75
C ALA A 879 24.98 -36.98 31.13
N LEU A 880 25.02 -36.78 29.81
CA LEU A 880 24.04 -36.00 29.08
C LEU A 880 22.65 -36.65 29.12
N PHE A 881 22.57 -37.98 28.97
CA PHE A 881 21.32 -38.72 29.09
C PHE A 881 20.75 -38.68 30.50
N ASN A 882 21.59 -38.84 31.53
CA ASN A 882 21.19 -38.69 32.93
C ASN A 882 20.65 -37.28 33.22
N ILE A 883 21.30 -36.23 32.69
CA ILE A 883 20.80 -34.86 32.80
C ILE A 883 19.46 -34.69 32.07
N GLN A 884 19.28 -35.28 30.88
CA GLN A 884 18.02 -35.22 30.14
C GLN A 884 16.89 -35.96 30.87
N PHE A 885 17.18 -37.13 31.43
CA PHE A 885 16.26 -37.91 32.25
C PHE A 885 15.85 -37.13 33.51
N GLU A 886 16.80 -36.47 34.18
CA GLU A 886 16.50 -35.57 35.29
C GLU A 886 15.65 -34.38 34.89
N GLN A 887 15.94 -33.75 33.75
CA GLN A 887 15.11 -32.67 33.25
C GLN A 887 13.68 -33.14 32.94
N HIS A 888 13.51 -34.35 32.41
CA HIS A 888 12.19 -34.90 32.13
C HIS A 888 11.40 -35.15 33.41
N TRP A 889 12.03 -35.79 34.41
CA TRP A 889 11.44 -36.00 35.72
C TRP A 889 11.07 -34.68 36.43
N LEU A 890 11.97 -33.69 36.42
CA LEU A 890 11.72 -32.36 36.99
C LEU A 890 10.58 -31.63 36.25
N ARG A 891 10.49 -31.76 34.93
CA ARG A 891 9.39 -31.19 34.14
C ARG A 891 8.06 -31.85 34.50
N ALA A 892 7.98 -33.18 34.58
CA ALA A 892 6.77 -33.88 34.97
C ALA A 892 6.32 -33.50 36.39
N GLN A 893 7.26 -33.35 37.32
CA GLN A 893 6.97 -32.88 38.68
C GLN A 893 6.51 -31.40 38.71
N THR A 894 7.12 -30.55 37.88
CA THR A 894 6.74 -29.13 37.75
C THR A 894 5.38 -28.97 37.07
N GLU A 895 5.06 -29.80 36.07
CA GLU A 895 3.76 -29.85 35.41
C GLU A 895 2.66 -30.27 36.41
N ARG A 896 2.93 -31.26 37.26
CA ARG A 896 2.03 -31.59 38.37
C ARG A 896 1.83 -30.39 39.31
N GLN A 897 2.89 -29.70 39.70
CA GLN A 897 2.79 -28.51 40.56
C GLN A 897 2.03 -27.38 39.86
N SER A 898 2.25 -27.17 38.55
CA SER A 898 1.57 -26.14 37.77
C SER A 898 0.09 -26.45 37.60
N ILE A 899 -0.31 -27.70 37.37
CA ILE A 899 -1.72 -28.11 37.31
C ILE A 899 -2.42 -27.84 38.65
N VAL A 900 -1.77 -28.18 39.77
CA VAL A 900 -2.28 -27.87 41.12
C VAL A 900 -2.36 -26.35 41.34
N ASN A 901 -1.35 -25.60 40.91
CA ASN A 901 -1.31 -24.15 41.05
C ASN A 901 -2.31 -23.44 40.13
N ASP A 902 -2.56 -23.94 38.92
CA ASP A 902 -3.54 -23.42 37.96
C ASP A 902 -4.96 -23.70 38.42
N ALA A 903 -5.21 -24.87 39.02
CA ALA A 903 -6.49 -25.15 39.67
C ALA A 903 -6.76 -24.22 40.86
N MET A 904 -5.71 -23.84 41.61
CA MET A 904 -5.78 -22.84 42.70
C MET A 904 -5.90 -21.41 42.15
N SER A 905 -5.17 -21.07 41.09
CA SER A 905 -5.14 -19.76 40.44
C SER A 905 -6.44 -19.45 39.73
N ARG A 906 -7.05 -20.40 39.00
CA ARG A 906 -8.39 -20.21 38.41
C ARG A 906 -9.42 -19.86 39.47
N ARG A 907 -9.37 -20.48 40.65
CA ARG A 907 -10.28 -20.14 41.77
C ARG A 907 -9.98 -18.76 42.34
N ALA A 908 -8.70 -18.39 42.46
CA ALA A 908 -8.30 -17.04 42.89
C ALA A 908 -8.71 -15.95 41.88
N ILE A 909 -8.58 -16.22 40.58
CA ILE A 909 -9.01 -15.32 39.50
C ILE A 909 -10.53 -15.20 39.47
N HIS A 910 -11.29 -16.30 39.59
CA HIS A 910 -12.76 -16.22 39.67
C HIS A 910 -13.22 -15.41 40.89
N LYS A 911 -12.56 -15.60 42.04
CA LYS A 911 -12.80 -14.78 43.23
C LYS A 911 -12.44 -13.31 43.00
N ALA A 912 -11.27 -13.02 42.42
CA ALA A 912 -10.82 -11.66 42.13
C ALA A 912 -11.68 -10.95 41.07
N VAL A 913 -12.17 -11.67 40.06
CA VAL A 913 -13.12 -11.16 39.06
C VAL A 913 -14.47 -10.88 39.71
N PHE A 914 -14.96 -11.77 40.57
CA PHE A 914 -16.21 -11.53 41.31
C PHE A 914 -16.09 -10.32 42.24
N GLU A 915 -14.97 -10.18 42.97
CA GLU A 915 -14.67 -9.01 43.81
C GLU A 915 -14.52 -7.74 42.98
N SER A 916 -13.88 -7.80 41.81
CA SER A 916 -13.71 -6.65 40.90
C SER A 916 -15.03 -6.21 40.28
N VAL A 917 -15.88 -7.15 39.85
CA VAL A 917 -17.23 -6.86 39.34
C VAL A 917 -18.10 -6.25 40.44
N ALA A 918 -18.00 -6.75 41.68
CA ALA A 918 -18.68 -6.16 42.83
C ALA A 918 -18.20 -4.73 43.12
N LEU A 919 -16.88 -4.47 43.05
CA LEU A 919 -16.28 -3.14 43.22
C LEU A 919 -16.69 -2.17 42.11
N ILE A 920 -16.65 -2.59 40.84
CA ILE A 920 -17.10 -1.78 39.71
C ILE A 920 -18.60 -1.48 39.83
N GLY A 921 -19.41 -2.47 40.23
CA GLY A 921 -20.84 -2.28 40.51
C GLY A 921 -21.09 -1.27 41.61
N ALA A 922 -20.33 -1.32 42.71
CA ALA A 922 -20.39 -0.36 43.80
C ALA A 922 -19.98 1.06 43.37
N CYS A 923 -18.92 1.19 42.57
CA CYS A 923 -18.47 2.47 42.00
C CYS A 923 -19.51 3.08 41.05
N VAL A 924 -20.09 2.27 40.15
CA VAL A 924 -21.17 2.72 39.25
C VAL A 924 -22.40 3.14 40.06
N LEU A 925 -22.76 2.39 41.10
CA LEU A 925 -23.86 2.76 42.00
C LEU A 925 -23.57 4.07 42.76
N GLN A 926 -22.35 4.28 43.26
CA GLN A 926 -21.93 5.54 43.88
C GLN A 926 -21.99 6.71 42.90
N VAL A 927 -21.47 6.57 41.68
CA VAL A 927 -21.53 7.62 40.64
C VAL A 927 -22.97 7.93 40.25
N TYR A 928 -23.82 6.90 40.13
CA TYR A 928 -25.25 7.06 39.86
C TYR A 928 -25.96 7.82 40.98
N LEU A 929 -25.70 7.46 42.25
CA LEU A 929 -26.26 8.14 43.41
C LEU A 929 -25.76 9.59 43.52
N LEU A 930 -24.47 9.86 43.27
CA LEU A 930 -23.90 11.21 43.23
C LEU A 930 -24.52 12.06 42.11
N ARG A 931 -24.63 11.54 40.88
CA ARG A 931 -25.32 12.23 39.78
C ARG A 931 -26.77 12.53 40.14
N ARG A 932 -27.48 11.60 40.78
CA ARG A 932 -28.87 11.80 41.22
C ARG A 932 -28.95 12.87 42.32
N LEU A 933 -27.98 12.94 43.22
CA LEU A 933 -27.93 13.93 44.30
C LEU A 933 -27.64 15.35 43.77
N PHE A 934 -26.73 15.50 42.81
CA PHE A 934 -26.44 16.79 42.15
C PHE A 934 -27.57 17.24 41.20
N ASN A 935 -28.22 16.32 40.48
CA ASN A 935 -29.40 16.64 39.68
C ASN A 935 -30.58 17.10 40.54
N ARG A 936 -30.72 16.62 41.78
CA ARG A 936 -31.71 17.14 42.74
C ARG A 936 -31.36 18.54 43.27
N LYS A 937 -30.08 18.89 43.41
CA LYS A 937 -29.67 20.25 43.82
C LYS A 937 -29.84 21.31 42.73
N LEU A 938 -29.65 20.95 41.46
CA LEU A 938 -29.87 21.88 40.34
C LEU A 938 -31.36 22.23 40.09
N GLY A 939 -32.29 21.43 40.64
CA GLY A 939 -33.72 21.74 40.61
C GLY A 939 -34.21 22.69 41.73
N ILE A 940 -33.38 23.00 42.73
CA ILE A 940 -33.78 23.79 43.91
C ILE A 940 -33.11 25.18 43.95
N SER A 941 -32.14 25.47 43.09
CA SER A 941 -31.45 26.78 43.02
C SER A 941 -31.88 27.62 41.80
N ARG A 942 -33.19 27.72 41.56
CA ARG A 942 -33.79 28.84 40.81
C ARG A 942 -34.84 29.51 41.70
N VAL A 943 -34.36 30.23 42.71
CA VAL A 943 -34.99 31.41 43.31
C VAL A 943 -33.87 32.41 43.56
#